data_AF-A0A1B0FCI3-F1
#
_entry.id   AF-A0A1B0FCI3-F1
#
_cell.length_a   1.000
_cell.length_b   1.000
_cell.length_c   1.000
_cell.angle_alpha   90.00
_cell.angle_beta   90.00
_cell.angle_gamma   90.00
#
_symmetry.space_group_name_H-M   'P 1'
#
loop_
_entity.id
_entity.type
_entity.pdbx_description
1 polymer ?
#
loop_
_entity_poly.entity_id
_entity_poly.type
_entity_poly.pdbx_seq_one_letter_code
_entity_poly.pdbx_strand_id
1 'polypeptide(L)'
;MWADMGYQGKDLKDYVKREYGIDIEIVKRPPCRFWVHKDTPLELLPQRDPGFSVQPRRNDGTNDSQVVNVYSSRKEELVRTLFDEFTKNTGIKVRYIIDDYSQLLSRMENGGEADLFLTADAINLILAKKRGLLSQVDSEVLKSVIPARFRDSEDYWFGLTKRARILVYNKESVDPKDLSTYEDLANEKWKGKILVRSSTSPYNRSLIAFMIANNGFEKTKEWVRGIVSNMARKPSGGDTDQIYAVAAENKKNVADKLGALFPNRNDHGVMVNISGAAVTKNAKNRENAIVLLEFLVSKHAQELYAKKNQEYPIIEGVETSDILKSWGNYSQSDLPLSELEKYLFEAVMVADEYQGRVLVVAPTSILSNWQREMERFAPELKLFVYHGQNRELASDYDVALTSYGLARRDKKELNKIRWFLLVIDEAQNIKNPNTEQTKAIKAIEATHRIAMSGTPVENRLKSDKSIIQDLPDKIENNRYCSLTSEQTALYQKVVDTTMEKIEESEGIERKGLIFKLINALKQICNHPSQFGKKKRASIEQSGKMQMLEEILISIGEVAEKSLIFTQYTEMGEIIARLLEERFESKVPFLHGGLSRKARDEMVNDFQNLFQSNILIVSLKAGGTGLNLTAANHVIHYDLWWNPAVEAQLTDRAYRIGQERNVMVYRLLSTGTFEERIDEMIQSKKELANLTISSGDSWITEFNRSIKRLS
;
A
#
# COMPACT_ATOMS: atom_id res chain seq x y z
N MET A 1 -1.87 13.04 -4.47
CA MET A 1 -3.01 13.05 -3.52
C MET A 1 -2.61 12.64 -2.11
N TRP A 2 -2.15 11.41 -1.82
CA TRP A 2 -1.71 11.01 -0.46
C TRP A 2 -0.22 11.35 -0.20
N ALA A 3 0.58 11.44 -1.26
CA ALA A 3 1.96 11.93 -1.22
C ALA A 3 2.10 13.43 -0.90
N ASP A 4 1.01 14.19 -1.12
CA ASP A 4 0.92 15.64 -0.89
C ASP A 4 0.46 15.98 0.54
N MET A 5 0.08 14.97 1.34
CA MET A 5 -0.45 15.07 2.71
C MET A 5 0.54 14.59 3.79
N GLY A 6 1.85 14.70 3.56
CA GLY A 6 2.86 14.63 4.64
C GLY A 6 3.15 13.27 5.33
N TYR A 7 2.40 12.19 5.13
CA TYR A 7 2.66 10.91 5.82
C TYR A 7 3.76 10.04 5.18
N GLN A 8 4.56 9.41 6.03
CA GLN A 8 5.60 8.45 5.65
C GLN A 8 4.96 7.10 5.25
N GLY A 9 5.28 6.59 4.05
CA GLY A 9 4.60 5.47 3.39
C GLY A 9 4.68 4.08 4.05
N LYS A 10 5.11 3.98 5.31
CA LYS A 10 5.29 2.72 6.05
C LYS A 10 4.01 2.27 6.77
N ASP A 11 3.32 3.20 7.45
CA ASP A 11 2.12 2.88 8.23
C ASP A 11 0.94 2.43 7.37
N LEU A 12 0.80 2.96 6.16
CA LEU A 12 -0.31 2.62 5.25
C LEU A 12 -0.19 1.19 4.68
N LYS A 13 1.04 0.73 4.47
CA LYS A 13 1.33 -0.59 3.90
C LYS A 13 1.14 -1.71 4.92
N ASP A 14 1.66 -1.51 6.13
CA ASP A 14 1.49 -2.45 7.25
C ASP A 14 0.02 -2.54 7.70
N TYR A 15 -0.72 -1.44 7.58
CA TYR A 15 -2.15 -1.38 7.86
C TYR A 15 -2.98 -2.25 6.89
N VAL A 16 -2.79 -2.07 5.58
CA VAL A 16 -3.58 -2.77 4.55
C VAL A 16 -3.26 -4.27 4.49
N LYS A 17 -1.99 -4.63 4.71
CA LYS A 17 -1.54 -6.03 4.79
C LYS A 17 -2.14 -6.76 6.00
N ARG A 18 -2.21 -6.09 7.16
CA ARG A 18 -2.75 -6.65 8.41
C ARG A 18 -4.27 -6.80 8.40
N GLU A 19 -5.00 -5.84 7.84
CA GLU A 19 -6.49 -5.87 7.84
C GLU A 19 -7.12 -6.59 6.65
N TYR A 20 -6.50 -6.55 5.47
CA TYR A 20 -7.11 -7.10 4.25
C TYR A 20 -6.35 -8.31 3.70
N GLY A 21 -5.13 -8.58 4.19
CA GLY A 21 -4.26 -9.63 3.68
C GLY A 21 -3.85 -9.38 2.21
N ILE A 22 -3.67 -8.11 1.85
CA ILE A 22 -3.28 -7.66 0.50
C ILE A 22 -2.01 -6.81 0.62
N ASP A 23 -1.00 -7.13 -0.18
CA ASP A 23 0.23 -6.32 -0.32
C ASP A 23 -0.02 -5.20 -1.35
N ILE A 24 0.33 -3.95 -1.01
CA ILE A 24 0.21 -2.76 -1.89
C ILE A 24 1.55 -2.03 -2.03
N GLU A 25 1.81 -1.37 -3.17
CA GLU A 25 2.94 -0.44 -3.37
C GLU A 25 2.45 1.02 -3.49
N ILE A 26 3.22 1.97 -2.94
CA ILE A 26 2.95 3.42 -2.98
C ILE A 26 4.10 4.11 -3.71
N VAL A 27 3.80 4.90 -4.75
CA VAL A 27 4.79 5.65 -5.56
C VAL A 27 4.62 7.16 -5.32
N LYS A 28 5.72 7.89 -5.11
CA LYS A 28 5.77 9.36 -4.96
C LYS A 28 6.32 10.01 -6.24
N ARG A 29 5.63 11.00 -6.82
CA ARG A 29 6.17 11.87 -7.89
C ARG A 29 7.09 12.92 -7.25
N PRO A 30 8.32 13.20 -7.75
CA PRO A 30 9.13 14.30 -7.24
C PRO A 30 8.71 15.64 -7.86
N PRO A 31 8.77 16.76 -7.12
CA PRO A 31 8.64 18.10 -7.68
C PRO A 31 9.96 18.53 -8.33
N CYS A 32 9.89 19.04 -9.56
CA CYS A 32 10.98 19.77 -10.20
C CYS A 32 11.25 21.08 -9.46
N ARG A 33 12.50 21.35 -9.05
CA ARG A 33 13.05 22.71 -8.96
C ARG A 33 14.58 22.71 -8.92
N PHE A 34 15.15 23.49 -9.85
CA PHE A 34 16.55 23.88 -9.99
C PHE A 34 17.01 24.74 -8.81
N TRP A 35 18.26 24.55 -8.37
CA TRP A 35 19.14 25.61 -7.86
C TRP A 35 20.58 25.34 -8.30
N VAL A 36 21.19 26.35 -8.90
CA VAL A 36 22.61 26.44 -9.25
C VAL A 36 23.33 27.08 -8.06
N HIS A 37 24.45 26.51 -7.61
CA HIS A 37 25.47 27.29 -6.92
C HIS A 37 26.89 26.79 -7.23
N LYS A 38 27.76 27.78 -7.44
CA LYS A 38 29.11 27.76 -8.00
C LYS A 38 30.21 27.28 -7.05
N ASP A 39 31.23 26.69 -7.67
CA ASP A 39 32.69 26.81 -7.45
C ASP A 39 33.26 26.69 -6.03
N THR A 40 34.00 25.59 -5.78
CA THR A 40 35.26 25.64 -5.01
C THR A 40 36.19 24.50 -5.46
N PRO A 41 37.46 24.75 -5.80
CA PRO A 41 38.40 23.70 -6.21
C PRO A 41 38.98 22.99 -4.97
N LEU A 42 39.04 21.65 -5.01
CA LEU A 42 39.69 20.83 -4.00
C LEU A 42 41.15 20.54 -4.43
N GLU A 43 42.10 21.00 -3.62
CA GLU A 43 43.50 20.62 -3.68
C GLU A 43 43.68 19.15 -3.22
N LEU A 44 44.58 18.44 -3.92
CA LEU A 44 45.00 17.08 -3.63
C LEU A 44 45.94 17.03 -2.44
N LEU A 45 45.67 16.17 -1.45
CA LEU A 45 46.64 15.71 -0.46
C LEU A 45 46.81 14.18 -0.53
N PRO A 46 48.02 13.66 -0.25
CA PRO A 46 48.41 12.30 -0.64
C PRO A 46 47.88 11.23 0.34
N GLN A 47 47.61 10.05 -0.22
CA GLN A 47 47.14 8.87 0.50
C GLN A 47 48.18 8.38 1.53
N ARG A 48 47.71 8.10 2.76
CA ARG A 48 48.37 7.21 3.72
C ARG A 48 47.55 5.94 3.86
N ASP A 49 48.22 4.82 3.67
CA ASP A 49 47.71 3.45 3.84
C ASP A 49 47.70 3.09 5.34
N PRO A 50 46.55 2.84 5.99
CA PRO A 50 46.52 2.33 7.34
C PRO A 50 46.33 0.81 7.30
N GLY A 51 47.42 0.07 7.55
CA GLY A 51 47.38 -1.36 7.80
C GLY A 51 46.32 -1.72 8.85
N PHE A 52 45.40 -2.60 8.49
CA PHE A 52 44.31 -3.07 9.32
C PHE A 52 44.87 -3.99 10.43
N SER A 53 45.06 -3.46 11.64
CA SER A 53 45.31 -4.27 12.84
C SER A 53 44.24 -3.98 13.89
N VAL A 54 43.28 -4.89 14.04
CA VAL A 54 42.28 -4.83 15.13
C VAL A 54 42.95 -5.33 16.40
N GLN A 55 43.16 -4.46 17.39
CA GLN A 55 43.51 -4.92 18.74
C GLN A 55 42.24 -5.40 19.46
N PRO A 56 42.26 -6.60 20.08
CA PRO A 56 41.10 -7.11 20.81
C PRO A 56 40.89 -6.30 22.10
N ARG A 57 39.74 -5.65 22.24
CA ARG A 57 39.32 -5.05 23.52
C ARG A 57 38.94 -6.17 24.50
N ARG A 58 39.48 -6.10 25.71
CA ARG A 58 39.23 -7.05 26.81
C ARG A 58 37.82 -6.92 27.38
N ASN A 59 37.39 -8.06 27.91
CA ASN A 59 36.05 -8.55 28.24
C ASN A 59 35.51 -8.07 29.61
N ASP A 60 34.22 -7.74 29.67
CA ASP A 60 33.40 -7.69 30.90
C ASP A 60 31.93 -8.10 30.67
N GLY A 61 31.71 -9.32 30.16
CA GLY A 61 30.54 -10.11 30.58
C GLY A 61 29.32 -10.19 29.63
N THR A 62 28.74 -11.39 29.63
CA THR A 62 27.58 -11.91 28.86
C THR A 62 27.83 -12.28 27.38
N ASN A 63 27.40 -13.50 27.04
CA ASN A 63 27.69 -14.25 25.81
C ASN A 63 27.11 -13.64 24.51
N ASP A 64 26.29 -12.60 24.59
CA ASP A 64 25.66 -11.94 23.42
C ASP A 64 26.50 -10.79 22.84
N SER A 65 27.55 -10.33 23.53
CA SER A 65 28.42 -9.22 23.08
C SER A 65 29.28 -9.56 21.85
N GLN A 66 29.40 -10.84 21.47
CA GLN A 66 30.22 -11.30 20.34
C GLN A 66 29.39 -11.89 19.19
N VAL A 67 28.23 -11.29 18.90
CA VAL A 67 27.40 -11.72 17.76
C VAL A 67 27.05 -10.54 16.87
N VAL A 68 26.94 -10.81 15.56
CA VAL A 68 26.32 -9.92 14.58
C VAL A 68 25.29 -10.71 13.78
N ASN A 69 24.07 -10.19 13.70
CA ASN A 69 22.97 -10.78 12.94
C ASN A 69 22.92 -10.17 11.53
N VAL A 70 22.98 -10.99 10.49
CA VAL A 70 23.03 -10.53 9.09
C VAL A 70 21.83 -11.04 8.31
N TYR A 71 21.08 -10.16 7.67
CA TYR A 71 20.12 -10.53 6.64
C TYR A 71 20.76 -10.35 5.28
N SER A 72 20.83 -11.41 4.48
CA SER A 72 21.48 -11.37 3.18
C SER A 72 20.59 -11.90 2.07
N SER A 73 20.32 -11.09 1.06
CA SER A 73 19.65 -11.54 -0.17
C SER A 73 20.61 -12.16 -1.19
N ARG A 74 21.88 -12.35 -0.81
CA ARG A 74 22.90 -13.04 -1.63
C ARG A 74 22.83 -14.53 -1.34
N LYS A 75 23.11 -15.36 -2.35
CA LYS A 75 23.26 -16.81 -2.18
C LYS A 75 24.29 -17.12 -1.09
N GLU A 76 23.99 -18.10 -0.24
CA GLU A 76 24.84 -18.49 0.89
C GLU A 76 26.28 -18.79 0.47
N GLU A 77 26.45 -19.51 -0.63
CA GLU A 77 27.75 -19.89 -1.21
C GLU A 77 28.69 -18.69 -1.45
N LEU A 78 28.13 -17.49 -1.71
CA LEU A 78 28.89 -16.27 -2.00
C LEU A 78 29.34 -15.52 -0.75
N VAL A 79 28.73 -15.78 0.41
CA VAL A 79 28.94 -14.98 1.64
C VAL A 79 29.51 -15.80 2.79
N ARG A 80 29.28 -17.11 2.81
CA ARG A 80 29.70 -17.99 3.91
C ARG A 80 31.20 -17.92 4.20
N THR A 81 32.05 -18.02 3.17
CA THR A 81 33.52 -17.94 3.38
C THR A 81 33.94 -16.61 4.00
N LEU A 82 33.28 -15.50 3.64
CA LEU A 82 33.60 -14.18 4.20
C LEU A 82 33.21 -14.10 5.67
N PHE A 83 32.05 -14.64 6.04
CA PHE A 83 31.60 -14.69 7.43
C PHE A 83 32.47 -15.61 8.30
N ASP A 84 32.93 -16.74 7.73
CA ASP A 84 33.84 -17.65 8.40
C ASP A 84 35.21 -17.00 8.67
N GLU A 85 35.80 -16.33 7.67
CA GLU A 85 37.07 -15.60 7.83
C GLU A 85 36.93 -14.41 8.78
N PHE A 86 35.81 -13.68 8.74
CA PHE A 86 35.52 -12.62 9.71
C PHE A 86 35.48 -13.15 11.13
N THR A 87 34.73 -14.24 11.35
CA THR A 87 34.60 -14.86 12.69
C THR A 87 35.95 -15.34 13.20
N LYS A 88 36.76 -15.95 12.33
CA LYS A 88 38.11 -16.41 12.66
C LYS A 88 39.05 -15.26 13.03
N ASN A 89 38.97 -14.13 12.34
CA ASN A 89 39.86 -12.99 12.54
C ASN A 89 39.47 -12.12 13.75
N THR A 90 38.19 -12.08 14.11
CA THR A 90 37.67 -11.15 15.14
C THR A 90 37.12 -11.83 16.39
N GLY A 91 36.78 -13.12 16.31
CA GLY A 91 36.03 -13.83 17.34
C GLY A 91 34.53 -13.51 17.38
N ILE A 92 34.04 -12.54 16.59
CA ILE A 92 32.63 -12.17 16.53
C ILE A 92 31.88 -13.18 15.65
N LYS A 93 30.88 -13.86 16.19
CA LYS A 93 30.08 -14.84 15.45
C LYS A 93 29.08 -14.15 14.54
N VAL A 94 29.04 -14.56 13.28
CA VAL A 94 28.01 -14.11 12.33
C VAL A 94 26.83 -15.09 12.35
N ARG A 95 25.66 -14.64 12.80
CA ARG A 95 24.39 -15.35 12.57
C ARG A 95 23.74 -14.76 11.33
N TYR A 96 23.27 -15.57 10.39
CA TYR A 96 22.68 -15.01 9.17
C TYR A 96 21.39 -15.71 8.74
N ILE A 97 20.55 -14.94 8.03
CA ILE A 97 19.36 -15.43 7.32
C ILE A 97 19.54 -15.10 5.85
N ILE A 98 19.51 -16.14 5.01
CA ILE A 98 19.48 -16.01 3.55
C ILE A 98 18.04 -16.18 3.09
N ASP A 99 17.50 -15.17 2.42
CA ASP A 99 16.13 -15.19 1.92
C ASP A 99 15.96 -14.18 0.77
N ASP A 100 14.82 -14.20 0.10
CA ASP A 100 14.50 -13.21 -0.92
C ASP A 100 14.40 -11.80 -0.33
N TYR A 101 14.80 -10.80 -1.11
CA TYR A 101 14.80 -9.39 -0.69
C TYR A 101 13.48 -8.95 -0.03
N SER A 102 12.34 -9.29 -0.66
CA SER A 102 11.02 -8.92 -0.14
C SER A 102 10.71 -9.54 1.22
N GLN A 103 11.14 -10.78 1.45
CA GLN A 103 10.95 -11.47 2.72
C GLN A 103 11.84 -10.86 3.81
N LEU A 104 13.11 -10.61 3.53
CA LEU A 104 14.04 -9.96 4.46
C LEU A 104 13.57 -8.55 4.82
N LEU A 105 13.10 -7.79 3.83
CA LEU A 105 12.57 -6.44 4.02
C LEU A 105 11.33 -6.46 4.92
N SER A 106 10.39 -7.38 4.67
CA SER A 106 9.21 -7.58 5.52
C SER A 106 9.62 -7.95 6.95
N ARG A 107 10.65 -8.79 7.15
CA ARG A 107 11.14 -9.11 8.50
C ARG A 107 11.71 -7.87 9.19
N MET A 108 12.50 -7.06 8.49
CA MET A 108 13.05 -5.80 9.03
C MET A 108 11.96 -4.78 9.38
N GLU A 109 10.89 -4.68 8.57
CA GLU A 109 9.73 -3.82 8.83
C GLU A 109 8.99 -4.24 10.10
N ASN A 110 8.89 -5.55 10.37
CA ASN A 110 8.21 -6.11 11.53
C ASN A 110 9.13 -6.28 12.77
N GLY A 111 10.20 -5.49 12.87
CA GLY A 111 11.08 -5.49 14.06
C GLY A 111 12.09 -6.64 14.11
N GLY A 112 12.44 -7.24 12.97
CA GLY A 112 13.46 -8.29 12.88
C GLY A 112 14.83 -7.87 13.43
N GLU A 113 15.59 -8.84 13.92
CA GLU A 113 16.82 -8.64 14.70
C GLU A 113 18.10 -8.45 13.88
N ALA A 114 17.99 -8.11 12.60
CA ALA A 114 19.17 -7.94 11.74
C ALA A 114 19.98 -6.71 12.17
N ASP A 115 21.28 -6.86 12.37
CA ASP A 115 22.21 -5.76 12.63
C ASP A 115 22.78 -5.21 11.31
N LEU A 116 23.06 -6.10 10.35
CA LEU A 116 23.56 -5.76 9.01
C LEU A 116 22.63 -6.34 7.93
N PHE A 117 22.34 -5.55 6.90
CA PHE A 117 21.60 -5.97 5.73
C PHE A 117 22.51 -5.96 4.49
N LEU A 118 22.58 -7.08 3.77
CA LEU A 118 23.47 -7.34 2.63
C LEU A 118 22.67 -7.72 1.38
N THR A 119 22.98 -7.11 0.23
CA THR A 119 22.26 -7.36 -1.03
C THR A 119 23.20 -7.37 -2.22
N ALA A 120 22.82 -8.11 -3.27
CA ALA A 120 23.55 -8.19 -4.54
C ALA A 120 23.31 -6.98 -5.46
N ASP A 121 22.40 -6.07 -5.08
CA ASP A 121 22.02 -4.88 -5.83
C ASP A 121 21.77 -3.72 -4.86
N ALA A 122 22.50 -2.62 -5.03
CA ALA A 122 22.46 -1.42 -4.18
C ALA A 122 21.12 -0.68 -4.29
N ILE A 123 20.35 -0.89 -5.35
CA ILE A 123 18.98 -0.37 -5.47
C ILE A 123 18.12 -0.84 -4.29
N ASN A 124 18.30 -2.08 -3.83
CA ASN A 124 17.58 -2.59 -2.66
C ASN A 124 17.94 -1.83 -1.38
N LEU A 125 19.17 -1.31 -1.25
CA LEU A 125 19.60 -0.48 -0.12
C LEU A 125 18.98 0.92 -0.19
N ILE A 126 18.93 1.50 -1.39
CA ILE A 126 18.26 2.80 -1.63
C ILE A 126 16.78 2.70 -1.24
N LEU A 127 16.10 1.63 -1.68
CA LEU A 127 14.71 1.37 -1.31
C LEU A 127 14.54 1.15 0.20
N ALA A 128 15.44 0.39 0.84
CA ALA A 128 15.41 0.18 2.29
C ALA A 128 15.65 1.49 3.09
N LYS A 129 16.56 2.37 2.62
CA LYS A 129 16.79 3.71 3.17
C LYS A 129 15.50 4.54 3.15
N LYS A 130 14.80 4.60 2.01
CA LYS A 130 13.53 5.35 1.89
C LYS A 130 12.41 4.85 2.81
N ARG A 131 12.44 3.56 3.18
CA ARG A 131 11.51 2.98 4.16
C ARG A 131 11.94 3.20 5.62
N GLY A 132 13.01 3.97 5.85
CA GLY A 132 13.55 4.26 7.17
C GLY A 132 13.99 2.99 7.90
N LEU A 133 14.54 2.02 7.17
CA LEU A 133 14.99 0.73 7.72
C LEU A 133 16.50 0.67 7.97
N LEU A 134 17.24 1.65 7.49
CA LEU A 134 18.70 1.73 7.62
C LEU A 134 19.09 2.84 8.59
N SER A 135 20.31 2.77 9.08
CA SER A 135 20.94 3.79 9.93
C SER A 135 22.19 4.34 9.26
N GLN A 136 22.50 5.61 9.48
CA GLN A 136 23.75 6.21 9.04
C GLN A 136 24.93 5.56 9.75
N VAL A 137 26.07 5.42 9.09
CA VAL A 137 27.32 4.93 9.69
C VAL A 137 28.41 5.95 9.45
N ASP A 138 28.99 6.46 10.54
CA ASP A 138 30.18 7.30 10.45
C ASP A 138 31.43 6.45 10.63
N SER A 139 32.08 6.07 9.52
CA SER A 139 33.34 5.32 9.52
C SER A 139 34.32 5.92 8.50
N GLU A 140 35.43 6.42 9.02
CA GLU A 140 36.56 6.93 8.22
C GLU A 140 37.20 5.83 7.36
N VAL A 141 37.19 4.58 7.83
CA VAL A 141 37.68 3.42 7.06
C VAL A 141 36.83 3.26 5.80
N LEU A 142 35.50 3.22 5.94
CA LEU A 142 34.60 3.06 4.79
C LEU A 142 34.71 4.23 3.81
N LYS A 143 34.80 5.47 4.31
CA LYS A 143 34.89 6.68 3.50
C LYS A 143 36.20 6.80 2.74
N SER A 144 37.31 6.34 3.32
CA SER A 144 38.64 6.41 2.72
C SER A 144 38.87 5.34 1.65
N VAL A 145 38.32 4.13 1.83
CA VAL A 145 38.56 3.01 0.89
C VAL A 145 37.51 2.88 -0.22
N ILE A 146 36.26 3.33 0.02
CA ILE A 146 35.18 3.23 -0.97
C ILE A 146 35.03 4.56 -1.70
N PRO A 147 35.25 4.61 -3.02
CA PRO A 147 35.02 5.82 -3.81
C PRO A 147 33.60 6.37 -3.61
N ALA A 148 33.46 7.69 -3.52
CA ALA A 148 32.18 8.35 -3.21
C ALA A 148 31.02 7.94 -4.13
N ARG A 149 31.30 7.68 -5.42
CA ARG A 149 30.32 7.20 -6.41
C ARG A 149 29.71 5.80 -6.12
N PHE A 150 30.28 5.06 -5.17
CA PHE A 150 29.87 3.70 -4.82
C PHE A 150 29.29 3.59 -3.40
N ARG A 151 29.00 4.71 -2.75
CA ARG A 151 28.33 4.77 -1.45
C ARG A 151 27.25 5.84 -1.45
N ASP A 152 26.38 5.77 -0.45
CA ASP A 152 25.37 6.79 -0.20
C ASP A 152 26.01 8.12 0.18
N SER A 153 25.50 9.24 -0.32
CA SER A 153 26.01 10.58 0.03
C SER A 153 25.76 10.96 1.50
N GLU A 154 24.82 10.28 2.16
CA GLU A 154 24.47 10.47 3.58
C GLU A 154 24.89 9.26 4.42
N ASP A 155 25.76 8.40 3.89
CA ASP A 155 26.41 7.29 4.61
C ASP A 155 25.43 6.24 5.20
N TYR A 156 24.26 6.04 4.59
CA TYR A 156 23.32 4.98 4.99
C TYR A 156 23.66 3.59 4.44
N TRP A 157 24.39 3.52 3.33
CA TRP A 157 24.79 2.25 2.71
C TRP A 157 26.11 2.39 1.95
N PHE A 158 26.81 1.27 1.83
CA PHE A 158 28.16 1.22 1.27
C PHE A 158 28.26 0.08 0.26
N GLY A 159 28.85 0.36 -0.91
CA GLY A 159 29.13 -0.65 -1.91
C GLY A 159 30.25 -1.59 -1.47
N LEU A 160 30.14 -2.86 -1.86
CA LEU A 160 31.09 -3.92 -1.55
C LEU A 160 31.79 -4.45 -2.80
N THR A 161 31.06 -4.67 -3.89
CA THR A 161 31.64 -5.21 -5.14
C THR A 161 30.92 -4.67 -6.36
N LYS A 162 31.62 -4.66 -7.51
CA LYS A 162 31.09 -4.29 -8.82
C LYS A 162 30.76 -5.53 -9.64
N ARG A 163 29.63 -5.48 -10.36
CA ARG A 163 29.16 -6.53 -11.26
C ARG A 163 28.74 -5.92 -12.59
N ALA A 164 29.65 -5.99 -13.55
CA ALA A 164 29.43 -5.50 -14.90
C ALA A 164 28.45 -6.39 -15.68
N ARG A 165 27.56 -5.77 -16.46
CA ARG A 165 26.56 -6.45 -17.28
C ARG A 165 27.12 -6.87 -18.63
N ILE A 166 27.60 -8.10 -18.67
CA ILE A 166 28.13 -8.72 -19.89
C ILE A 166 27.04 -9.39 -20.74
N LEU A 167 27.32 -9.53 -22.02
CA LEU A 167 26.66 -10.47 -22.92
C LEU A 167 27.46 -11.76 -22.96
N VAL A 168 26.80 -12.89 -22.73
CA VAL A 168 27.39 -14.22 -22.86
C VAL A 168 26.88 -14.84 -24.15
N TYR A 169 27.79 -15.34 -24.97
CA TYR A 169 27.48 -15.90 -26.28
C TYR A 169 28.22 -17.23 -26.50
N ASN A 170 27.70 -18.03 -27.42
CA ASN A 170 28.35 -19.27 -27.86
C ASN A 170 29.30 -18.95 -29.01
N LYS A 171 30.60 -19.24 -28.85
CA LYS A 171 31.66 -18.92 -29.80
C LYS A 171 31.51 -19.63 -31.15
N GLU A 172 30.78 -20.75 -31.19
CA GLU A 172 30.57 -21.53 -32.42
C GLU A 172 29.41 -20.97 -33.26
N SER A 173 28.45 -20.28 -32.64
CA SER A 173 27.22 -19.82 -33.30
C SER A 173 27.07 -18.31 -33.41
N VAL A 174 27.94 -17.53 -32.76
CA VAL A 174 27.91 -16.07 -32.76
C VAL A 174 29.31 -15.50 -32.98
N ASP A 175 29.48 -14.68 -34.02
CA ASP A 175 30.68 -13.84 -34.18
C ASP A 175 30.58 -12.66 -33.20
N PRO A 176 31.56 -12.45 -32.29
CA PRO A 176 31.53 -11.33 -31.36
C PRO A 176 31.43 -9.96 -32.04
N LYS A 177 31.84 -9.81 -33.32
CA LYS A 177 31.70 -8.56 -34.06
C LYS A 177 30.24 -8.16 -34.32
N ASP A 178 29.32 -9.14 -34.28
CA ASP A 178 27.89 -8.88 -34.45
C ASP A 178 27.21 -8.36 -33.17
N LEU A 179 27.90 -8.45 -32.03
CA LEU A 179 27.44 -7.97 -30.72
C LEU A 179 28.14 -6.65 -30.38
N SER A 180 27.40 -5.54 -30.35
CA SER A 180 27.99 -4.24 -30.00
C SER A 180 27.32 -3.58 -28.79
N THR A 181 26.00 -3.51 -28.76
CA THR A 181 25.24 -2.81 -27.70
C THR A 181 24.14 -3.68 -27.09
N TYR A 182 23.58 -3.25 -25.94
CA TYR A 182 22.35 -3.84 -25.43
C TYR A 182 21.20 -3.66 -26.44
N GLU A 183 21.14 -2.50 -27.08
CA GLU A 183 20.14 -2.07 -28.05
C GLU A 183 20.07 -3.03 -29.25
N ASP A 184 21.22 -3.49 -29.75
CA ASP A 184 21.32 -4.41 -30.89
C ASP A 184 20.57 -5.72 -30.70
N LEU A 185 20.34 -6.14 -29.45
CA LEU A 185 19.61 -7.36 -29.11
C LEU A 185 18.14 -7.29 -29.57
N ALA A 186 17.59 -6.10 -29.83
CA ALA A 186 16.25 -5.94 -30.38
C ALA A 186 16.18 -6.24 -31.89
N ASN A 187 17.31 -6.35 -32.60
CA ASN A 187 17.34 -6.56 -34.05
C ASN A 187 16.88 -7.99 -34.44
N GLU A 188 16.04 -8.10 -35.47
CA GLU A 188 15.50 -9.39 -35.97
C GLU A 188 16.56 -10.44 -36.34
N LYS A 189 17.82 -10.06 -36.60
CA LYS A 189 18.93 -11.01 -36.81
C LYS A 189 19.11 -12.00 -35.64
N TRP A 190 18.62 -11.63 -34.45
CA TRP A 190 18.65 -12.44 -33.24
C TRP A 190 17.38 -13.27 -33.00
N LYS A 191 16.44 -13.31 -33.96
CA LYS A 191 15.17 -14.00 -33.80
C LYS A 191 15.35 -15.46 -33.40
N GLY A 192 14.77 -15.84 -32.26
CA GLY A 192 14.86 -17.18 -31.68
C GLY A 192 16.24 -17.54 -31.11
N LYS A 193 17.12 -16.57 -30.85
CA LYS A 193 18.50 -16.79 -30.35
C LYS A 193 18.75 -16.17 -28.98
N ILE A 194 17.85 -15.34 -28.46
CA ILE A 194 18.08 -14.62 -27.20
C ILE A 194 17.55 -15.40 -26.00
N LEU A 195 18.34 -15.42 -24.94
CA LEU A 195 18.01 -16.03 -23.66
C LEU A 195 18.09 -14.99 -22.55
N VAL A 196 17.00 -14.83 -21.80
CA VAL A 196 16.89 -13.82 -20.73
C VAL A 196 16.32 -14.46 -19.46
N ARG A 197 16.74 -13.95 -18.31
CA ARG A 197 16.16 -14.31 -17.00
C ARG A 197 14.72 -13.79 -16.88
N SER A 198 13.98 -14.29 -15.90
CA SER A 198 12.64 -13.78 -15.57
C SER A 198 12.66 -12.27 -15.26
N SER A 199 11.60 -11.54 -15.65
CA SER A 199 11.41 -10.10 -15.38
C SER A 199 11.36 -9.78 -13.88
N THR A 200 10.99 -10.74 -13.03
CA THR A 200 10.97 -10.58 -11.56
C THR A 200 12.36 -10.43 -10.95
N SER A 201 13.41 -10.83 -11.68
CA SER A 201 14.80 -10.69 -11.25
C SER A 201 15.14 -9.20 -11.06
N PRO A 202 15.62 -8.78 -9.87
CA PRO A 202 16.12 -7.41 -9.66
C PRO A 202 17.14 -7.02 -10.74
N TYR A 203 17.93 -8.00 -11.18
CA TYR A 203 18.92 -7.83 -12.21
C TYR A 203 18.33 -7.34 -13.55
N ASN A 204 17.15 -7.78 -13.97
CA ASN A 204 16.57 -7.32 -15.24
C ASN A 204 15.90 -5.96 -15.08
N ARG A 205 15.27 -5.71 -13.93
CA ARG A 205 14.65 -4.42 -13.62
C ARG A 205 15.67 -3.28 -13.61
N SER A 206 16.84 -3.51 -13.00
CA SER A 206 17.91 -2.51 -12.96
C SER A 206 18.47 -2.21 -14.37
N LEU A 207 18.54 -3.22 -15.25
CA LEU A 207 18.96 -3.00 -16.65
C LEU A 207 17.91 -2.22 -17.43
N ILE A 208 16.62 -2.54 -17.30
CA ILE A 208 15.55 -1.80 -17.99
C ILE A 208 15.49 -0.36 -17.47
N ALA A 209 15.61 -0.14 -16.16
CA ALA A 209 15.70 1.20 -15.58
C ALA A 209 16.91 1.99 -16.13
N PHE A 210 18.05 1.32 -16.29
CA PHE A 210 19.24 1.89 -16.91
C PHE A 210 19.01 2.28 -18.37
N MET A 211 18.29 1.45 -19.12
CA MET A 211 17.94 1.76 -20.51
C MET A 211 16.95 2.93 -20.59
N ILE A 212 15.97 3.02 -19.68
CA ILE A 212 15.04 4.16 -19.61
C ILE A 212 15.80 5.45 -19.31
N ALA A 213 16.76 5.42 -18.37
CA ALA A 213 17.54 6.59 -18.01
C ALA A 213 18.39 7.12 -19.18
N ASN A 214 18.95 6.24 -20.01
CA ASN A 214 19.78 6.64 -21.16
C ASN A 214 18.95 6.96 -22.41
N ASN A 215 17.91 6.18 -22.71
CA ASN A 215 17.22 6.20 -24.00
C ASN A 215 15.79 6.76 -23.92
N GLY A 216 15.25 6.93 -22.72
CA GLY A 216 13.86 7.30 -22.48
C GLY A 216 12.91 6.10 -22.49
N PHE A 217 11.70 6.32 -21.96
CA PHE A 217 10.69 5.29 -21.75
C PHE A 217 10.26 4.59 -23.05
N GLU A 218 9.83 5.34 -24.07
CA GLU A 218 9.29 4.77 -25.32
C GLU A 218 10.32 3.97 -26.12
N LYS A 219 11.55 4.46 -26.26
CA LYS A 219 12.62 3.70 -26.94
C LYS A 219 12.98 2.43 -26.19
N THR A 220 13.00 2.48 -24.86
CA THR A 220 13.28 1.30 -24.04
C THR A 220 12.17 0.27 -24.14
N LYS A 221 10.93 0.74 -24.24
CA LYS A 221 9.76 -0.11 -24.47
C LYS A 221 9.81 -0.82 -25.82
N GLU A 222 10.15 -0.11 -26.89
CA GLU A 222 10.39 -0.73 -28.21
C GLU A 222 11.53 -1.75 -28.16
N TRP A 223 12.62 -1.41 -27.49
CA TRP A 223 13.76 -2.32 -27.30
C TRP A 223 13.38 -3.61 -26.56
N VAL A 224 12.63 -3.51 -25.45
CA VAL A 224 12.16 -4.70 -24.71
C VAL A 224 11.25 -5.56 -25.59
N ARG A 225 10.35 -4.97 -26.37
CA ARG A 225 9.51 -5.71 -27.34
C ARG A 225 10.35 -6.44 -28.38
N GLY A 226 11.38 -5.80 -28.92
CA GLY A 226 12.33 -6.41 -29.84
C GLY A 226 13.03 -7.61 -29.21
N ILE A 227 13.58 -7.45 -28.00
CA ILE A 227 14.20 -8.56 -27.25
C ILE A 227 13.22 -9.72 -27.06
N VAL A 228 11.98 -9.46 -26.63
CA VAL A 228 10.94 -10.48 -26.42
C VAL A 228 10.64 -11.23 -27.72
N SER A 229 10.52 -10.51 -28.83
CA SER A 229 10.29 -11.12 -30.15
C SER A 229 11.46 -12.01 -30.62
N ASN A 230 12.67 -11.75 -30.09
CA ASN A 230 13.88 -12.48 -30.42
C ASN A 230 14.20 -13.64 -29.47
N MET A 231 13.40 -13.86 -28.41
CA MET A 231 13.68 -14.89 -27.43
C MET A 231 13.54 -16.31 -28.01
N ALA A 232 14.52 -17.16 -27.74
CA ALA A 232 14.50 -18.58 -28.10
C ALA A 232 13.52 -19.40 -27.26
N ARG A 233 13.26 -18.95 -26.02
CA ARG A 233 12.34 -19.59 -25.07
C ARG A 233 11.80 -18.55 -24.08
N LYS A 234 10.74 -18.91 -23.36
CA LYS A 234 10.22 -18.07 -22.27
C LYS A 234 11.28 -17.81 -21.18
N PRO A 235 11.35 -16.58 -20.62
CA PRO A 235 12.29 -16.25 -19.57
C PRO A 235 12.17 -17.20 -18.35
N SER A 236 13.28 -17.82 -17.95
CA SER A 236 13.30 -18.75 -16.81
C SER A 236 14.73 -19.04 -16.33
N GLY A 237 14.88 -19.30 -15.03
CA GLY A 237 16.16 -19.67 -14.42
C GLY A 237 17.06 -18.50 -13.99
N GLY A 238 18.17 -18.85 -13.34
CA GLY A 238 19.26 -17.96 -12.91
C GLY A 238 20.37 -17.81 -13.95
N ASP A 239 21.49 -17.18 -13.57
CA ASP A 239 22.66 -16.99 -14.45
C ASP A 239 23.23 -18.32 -14.94
N THR A 240 23.32 -19.30 -14.04
CA THR A 240 23.81 -20.66 -14.35
C THR A 240 22.92 -21.35 -15.39
N ASP A 241 21.60 -21.18 -15.30
CA ASP A 241 20.65 -21.76 -16.26
C ASP A 241 20.77 -21.10 -17.64
N GLN A 242 21.05 -19.79 -17.70
CA GLN A 242 21.33 -19.12 -18.98
C GLN A 242 22.63 -19.60 -19.59
N ILE A 243 23.69 -19.70 -18.79
CA ILE A 243 25.02 -20.15 -19.24
C ILE A 243 24.93 -21.56 -19.84
N TYR A 244 24.22 -22.48 -19.18
CA TYR A 244 24.00 -23.83 -19.72
C TYR A 244 23.13 -23.83 -20.98
N ALA A 245 22.09 -23.00 -21.02
CA ALA A 245 21.23 -22.90 -22.19
C ALA A 245 21.95 -22.32 -23.41
N VAL A 246 22.88 -21.37 -23.23
CA VAL A 246 23.72 -20.81 -24.31
C VAL A 246 24.74 -21.85 -24.82
N ALA A 247 25.28 -22.69 -23.91
CA ALA A 247 26.23 -23.73 -24.28
C ALA A 247 25.59 -24.97 -24.94
N ALA A 248 24.26 -25.13 -24.85
CA ALA A 248 23.48 -26.21 -25.46
C ALA A 248 23.91 -27.65 -25.06
N GLU A 249 24.55 -27.86 -23.90
CA GLU A 249 25.09 -29.17 -23.46
C GLU A 249 24.97 -29.42 -21.94
N ASN A 250 25.12 -30.69 -21.53
CA ASN A 250 25.18 -31.13 -20.13
C ASN A 250 26.55 -30.85 -19.48
N LYS A 251 26.58 -29.93 -18.50
CA LYS A 251 27.57 -29.59 -17.43
C LYS A 251 29.11 -29.72 -17.63
N LYS A 252 29.66 -30.50 -18.57
CA LYS A 252 31.11 -30.64 -18.83
C LYS A 252 31.56 -29.71 -19.96
N ASN A 253 32.73 -29.07 -19.82
CA ASN A 253 33.40 -28.20 -20.81
C ASN A 253 32.61 -26.98 -21.32
N VAL A 254 31.65 -26.50 -20.54
CA VAL A 254 30.79 -25.35 -20.88
C VAL A 254 31.58 -24.04 -21.03
N ALA A 255 32.64 -23.84 -20.25
CA ALA A 255 33.40 -22.59 -20.26
C ALA A 255 34.16 -22.34 -21.59
N ASP A 256 34.63 -23.40 -22.25
CA ASP A 256 35.47 -23.27 -23.45
C ASP A 256 34.66 -22.75 -24.66
N LYS A 257 33.40 -23.17 -24.75
CA LYS A 257 32.46 -22.78 -25.82
C LYS A 257 31.86 -21.39 -25.66
N LEU A 258 32.00 -20.77 -24.49
CA LEU A 258 31.38 -19.50 -24.18
C LEU A 258 32.36 -18.34 -24.29
N GLY A 259 31.90 -17.26 -24.91
CA GLY A 259 32.55 -15.95 -24.90
C GLY A 259 31.76 -14.97 -24.03
N ALA A 260 32.45 -13.96 -23.52
CA ALA A 260 31.86 -12.84 -22.81
C ALA A 260 32.23 -11.54 -23.53
N LEU A 261 31.27 -10.66 -23.72
CA LEU A 261 31.46 -9.35 -24.33
C LEU A 261 30.87 -8.26 -23.42
N PHE A 262 31.62 -7.17 -23.30
CA PHE A 262 31.17 -5.94 -22.66
C PHE A 262 30.50 -5.05 -23.71
N PRO A 263 29.19 -4.82 -23.67
CA PRO A 263 28.48 -4.02 -24.66
C PRO A 263 28.65 -2.51 -24.42
N ASN A 264 28.24 -1.69 -25.40
CA ASN A 264 28.22 -0.21 -25.33
C ASN A 264 29.59 0.43 -25.03
N ARG A 265 30.69 -0.20 -25.45
CA ARG A 265 32.08 0.30 -25.21
C ARG A 265 32.34 1.69 -25.79
N ASN A 266 31.67 2.03 -26.90
CA ASN A 266 31.84 3.28 -27.64
C ASN A 266 30.63 4.23 -27.48
N ASP A 267 29.81 4.00 -26.46
CA ASP A 267 28.55 4.70 -26.20
C ASP A 267 28.45 5.03 -24.69
N HIS A 268 27.29 4.86 -24.05
CA HIS A 268 27.07 5.16 -22.62
C HIS A 268 27.75 4.21 -21.64
N GLY A 269 28.51 3.22 -22.11
CA GLY A 269 29.29 2.29 -21.29
C GLY A 269 28.47 1.13 -20.72
N VAL A 270 29.17 0.18 -20.08
CA VAL A 270 28.55 -1.00 -19.49
C VAL A 270 27.82 -0.61 -18.20
N MET A 271 26.60 -1.12 -18.03
CA MET A 271 25.90 -1.03 -16.76
C MET A 271 26.65 -1.83 -15.68
N VAL A 272 27.05 -1.17 -14.60
CA VAL A 272 27.67 -1.81 -13.43
C VAL A 272 26.68 -1.82 -12.29
N ASN A 273 26.30 -3.02 -11.84
CA ASN A 273 25.54 -3.18 -10.60
C ASN A 273 26.49 -3.21 -9.41
N ILE A 274 26.05 -2.72 -8.25
CA ILE A 274 26.83 -2.70 -7.02
C ILE A 274 26.18 -3.63 -6.02
N SER A 275 26.91 -4.63 -5.53
CA SER A 275 26.52 -5.28 -4.28
C SER A 275 26.87 -4.34 -3.14
N GLY A 276 26.03 -4.26 -2.11
CA GLY A 276 26.29 -3.38 -0.98
C GLY A 276 25.72 -3.93 0.33
N ALA A 277 26.07 -3.24 1.41
CA ALA A 277 25.54 -3.50 2.73
C ALA A 277 25.23 -2.21 3.48
N ALA A 278 24.38 -2.33 4.50
CA ALA A 278 23.98 -1.24 5.38
C ALA A 278 23.69 -1.75 6.79
N VAL A 279 23.95 -0.91 7.78
CA VAL A 279 23.55 -1.18 9.17
C VAL A 279 22.07 -0.85 9.32
N THR A 280 21.29 -1.76 9.90
CA THR A 280 19.84 -1.56 10.01
C THR A 280 19.51 -0.54 11.11
N LYS A 281 18.32 0.05 11.04
CA LYS A 281 17.83 1.01 12.03
C LYS A 281 17.71 0.42 13.44
N ASN A 282 17.37 -0.86 13.54
CA ASN A 282 17.10 -1.55 14.80
C ASN A 282 18.26 -2.47 15.22
N ALA A 283 19.48 -2.23 14.71
CA ALA A 283 20.65 -3.03 15.03
C ALA A 283 20.90 -3.02 16.54
N LYS A 284 20.87 -4.21 17.16
CA LYS A 284 21.16 -4.42 18.58
C LYS A 284 22.67 -4.47 18.82
N ASN A 285 23.42 -5.02 17.86
CA ASN A 285 24.88 -5.15 17.88
C ASN A 285 25.52 -4.24 16.83
N ARG A 286 25.22 -2.94 16.93
CA ARG A 286 25.58 -1.93 15.92
C ARG A 286 27.09 -1.87 15.64
N GLU A 287 27.90 -1.87 16.69
CA GLU A 287 29.36 -1.77 16.60
C GLU A 287 29.93 -3.00 15.88
N ASN A 288 29.45 -4.20 16.21
CA ASN A 288 29.84 -5.43 15.54
C ASN A 288 29.44 -5.44 14.05
N ALA A 289 28.29 -4.84 13.70
CA ALA A 289 27.88 -4.68 12.31
C ALA A 289 28.78 -3.72 11.53
N ILE A 290 29.25 -2.64 12.15
CA ILE A 290 30.21 -1.71 11.54
C ILE A 290 31.55 -2.41 11.32
N VAL A 291 32.04 -3.17 12.31
CA VAL A 291 33.29 -3.95 12.19
C VAL A 291 33.20 -4.99 11.07
N LEU A 292 32.06 -5.68 10.94
CA LEU A 292 31.82 -6.58 9.81
C LEU A 292 31.80 -5.82 8.48
N LEU A 293 31.15 -4.66 8.42
CA LEU A 293 31.08 -3.84 7.21
C LEU A 293 32.48 -3.36 6.75
N GLU A 294 33.32 -2.91 7.69
CA GLU A 294 34.72 -2.55 7.44
C GLU A 294 35.55 -3.75 6.97
N PHE A 295 35.34 -4.92 7.57
CA PHE A 295 36.00 -6.15 7.12
C PHE A 295 35.63 -6.50 5.67
N LEU A 296 34.36 -6.37 5.28
CA LEU A 296 33.90 -6.71 3.93
C LEU A 296 34.52 -5.82 2.83
N VAL A 297 35.01 -4.63 3.19
CA VAL A 297 35.73 -3.73 2.27
C VAL A 297 37.25 -3.80 2.42
N SER A 298 37.77 -4.65 3.31
CA SER A 298 39.20 -4.88 3.44
C SER A 298 39.80 -5.52 2.18
N LYS A 299 41.10 -5.27 1.94
CA LYS A 299 41.84 -5.91 0.84
C LYS A 299 41.66 -7.42 0.82
N HIS A 300 41.71 -8.07 1.98
CA HIS A 300 41.52 -9.51 2.10
C HIS A 300 40.14 -9.97 1.63
N ALA A 301 39.05 -9.31 2.08
CA ALA A 301 37.70 -9.64 1.64
C ALA A 301 37.50 -9.37 0.14
N GLN A 302 38.08 -8.30 -0.39
CA GLN A 302 38.03 -7.94 -1.81
C GLN A 302 38.76 -8.97 -2.70
N GLU A 303 39.89 -9.52 -2.24
CA GLU A 303 40.56 -10.64 -2.91
C GLU A 303 39.72 -11.92 -2.91
N LEU A 304 38.99 -12.20 -1.81
CA LEU A 304 38.05 -13.32 -1.75
C LEU A 304 36.87 -13.12 -2.71
N TYR A 305 36.30 -11.91 -2.79
CA TYR A 305 35.28 -11.57 -3.77
C TYR A 305 35.76 -11.79 -5.21
N ALA A 306 36.97 -11.34 -5.54
CA ALA A 306 37.54 -11.53 -6.88
C ALA A 306 37.79 -13.01 -7.20
N LYS A 307 38.48 -13.73 -6.31
CA LYS A 307 38.93 -15.11 -6.58
C LYS A 307 37.82 -16.14 -6.49
N LYS A 308 36.92 -16.03 -5.50
CA LYS A 308 35.86 -17.01 -5.29
C LYS A 308 34.55 -16.64 -5.98
N ASN A 309 34.16 -15.36 -5.92
CA ASN A 309 32.85 -14.94 -6.44
C ASN A 309 32.93 -14.40 -7.88
N GLN A 310 34.14 -14.22 -8.43
CA GLN A 310 34.34 -13.60 -9.75
C GLN A 310 33.70 -12.20 -9.83
N GLU A 311 33.80 -11.42 -8.76
CA GLU A 311 33.27 -10.05 -8.69
C GLU A 311 34.41 -9.03 -8.74
N TYR A 312 34.16 -7.87 -9.37
CA TYR A 312 35.17 -6.83 -9.49
C TYR A 312 35.32 -6.10 -8.14
N PRO A 313 36.56 -5.95 -7.61
CA PRO A 313 36.80 -5.20 -6.38
C PRO A 313 36.30 -3.76 -6.49
N ILE A 314 35.70 -3.26 -5.41
CA ILE A 314 35.20 -1.89 -5.34
C ILE A 314 36.28 -0.89 -4.91
N ILE A 315 37.24 -1.35 -4.13
CA ILE A 315 38.41 -0.59 -3.68
C ILE A 315 39.52 -0.65 -4.73
N GLU A 316 40.39 0.35 -4.74
CA GLU A 316 41.55 0.40 -5.64
C GLU A 316 42.70 -0.50 -5.16
N GLY A 317 43.58 -0.93 -6.06
CA GLY A 317 44.78 -1.69 -5.71
C GLY A 317 44.59 -3.19 -5.42
N VAL A 318 43.39 -3.74 -5.67
CA VAL A 318 43.12 -5.20 -5.59
C VAL A 318 43.04 -5.80 -6.98
N GLU A 319 43.82 -6.85 -7.22
CA GLU A 319 43.80 -7.56 -8.50
C GLU A 319 42.52 -8.38 -8.69
N THR A 320 42.01 -8.37 -9.92
CA THR A 320 40.92 -9.25 -10.36
C THR A 320 41.43 -10.68 -10.62
N SER A 321 40.52 -11.66 -10.65
CA SER A 321 40.86 -13.04 -11.00
C SER A 321 41.28 -13.18 -12.47
N ASP A 322 42.01 -14.25 -12.80
CA ASP A 322 42.42 -14.55 -14.17
C ASP A 322 41.23 -14.69 -15.13
N ILE A 323 40.09 -15.18 -14.62
CA ILE A 323 38.84 -15.27 -15.39
C ILE A 323 38.34 -13.87 -15.75
N LEU A 324 38.28 -12.94 -14.80
CA LEU A 324 37.86 -11.57 -15.07
C LEU A 324 38.86 -10.84 -15.98
N LYS A 325 40.16 -11.05 -15.80
CA LYS A 325 41.21 -10.55 -16.71
C LYS A 325 41.00 -11.07 -18.14
N SER A 326 40.58 -12.34 -18.29
CA SER A 326 40.33 -12.95 -19.61
C SER A 326 39.17 -12.31 -20.38
N TRP A 327 38.21 -11.67 -19.69
CA TRP A 327 37.09 -10.97 -20.33
C TRP A 327 37.48 -9.59 -20.87
N GLY A 328 38.68 -9.11 -20.52
CA GLY A 328 39.23 -7.82 -20.95
C GLY A 328 38.72 -6.65 -20.11
N ASN A 329 39.15 -5.45 -20.51
CA ASN A 329 38.74 -4.20 -19.87
C ASN A 329 37.38 -3.72 -20.39
N TYR A 330 36.67 -2.96 -19.56
CA TYR A 330 35.40 -2.35 -19.91
C TYR A 330 35.35 -0.88 -19.49
N SER A 331 34.60 -0.07 -20.24
CA SER A 331 34.22 1.28 -19.80
C SER A 331 32.91 1.20 -19.04
N GLN A 332 32.89 1.71 -17.81
CA GLN A 332 31.69 1.76 -16.98
C GLN A 332 30.85 2.98 -17.39
N SER A 333 29.52 2.85 -17.35
CA SER A 333 28.62 4.00 -17.50
C SER A 333 28.75 5.00 -16.36
N ASP A 334 28.74 6.29 -16.70
CA ASP A 334 28.79 7.40 -15.74
C ASP A 334 27.44 7.67 -15.05
N LEU A 335 26.36 6.96 -15.45
CA LEU A 335 25.04 7.13 -14.85
C LEU A 335 25.06 6.76 -13.35
N PRO A 336 24.72 7.69 -12.43
CA PRO A 336 24.70 7.39 -11.01
C PRO A 336 23.61 6.36 -10.67
N LEU A 337 23.91 5.42 -9.77
CA LEU A 337 22.94 4.39 -9.34
C LEU A 337 21.70 4.99 -8.66
N SER A 338 21.84 6.14 -8.01
CA SER A 338 20.72 6.89 -7.43
C SER A 338 19.73 7.37 -8.48
N GLU A 339 20.17 7.61 -9.72
CA GLU A 339 19.29 8.02 -10.81
C GLU A 339 18.43 6.86 -11.31
N LEU A 340 18.94 5.62 -11.27
CA LEU A 340 18.18 4.43 -11.66
C LEU A 340 16.91 4.25 -10.86
N GLU A 341 16.90 4.71 -9.61
CA GLU A 341 15.75 4.62 -8.72
C GLU A 341 14.50 5.28 -9.31
N LYS A 342 14.67 6.43 -9.99
CA LYS A 342 13.58 7.21 -10.58
C LYS A 342 12.79 6.39 -11.61
N TYR A 343 13.46 5.43 -12.25
CA TYR A 343 12.94 4.65 -13.37
C TYR A 343 12.57 3.22 -13.00
N LEU A 344 12.69 2.80 -11.74
CA LEU A 344 12.38 1.43 -11.34
C LEU A 344 10.92 1.05 -11.56
N PHE A 345 9.99 1.96 -11.27
CA PHE A 345 8.57 1.73 -11.50
C PHE A 345 8.28 1.60 -12.99
N GLU A 346 8.81 2.52 -13.79
CA GLU A 346 8.71 2.47 -15.25
C GLU A 346 9.35 1.20 -15.84
N ALA A 347 10.48 0.77 -15.28
CA ALA A 347 11.14 -0.47 -15.68
C ALA A 347 10.28 -1.70 -15.38
N VAL A 348 9.53 -1.74 -14.27
CA VAL A 348 8.54 -2.79 -14.01
C VAL A 348 7.43 -2.74 -15.06
N MET A 349 6.90 -1.55 -15.37
CA MET A 349 5.87 -1.40 -16.40
C MET A 349 6.33 -1.90 -17.78
N VAL A 350 7.57 -1.57 -18.16
CA VAL A 350 8.14 -2.01 -19.44
C VAL A 350 8.48 -3.50 -19.43
N ALA A 351 9.06 -4.03 -18.35
CA ALA A 351 9.41 -5.44 -18.21
C ALA A 351 8.18 -6.36 -18.22
N ASP A 352 7.10 -5.89 -17.61
CA ASP A 352 5.82 -6.58 -17.52
C ASP A 352 4.88 -6.19 -18.67
N GLU A 353 5.38 -5.53 -19.73
CA GLU A 353 4.61 -5.20 -20.93
C GLU A 353 4.31 -6.45 -21.78
N TYR A 354 3.56 -7.35 -21.17
CA TYR A 354 2.74 -8.39 -21.77
C TYR A 354 1.30 -8.02 -21.41
N GLN A 355 0.62 -7.26 -22.28
CA GLN A 355 -0.85 -7.08 -22.29
C GLN A 355 -1.49 -6.95 -20.90
N GLY A 356 -0.95 -6.05 -20.09
CA GLY A 356 -1.33 -5.96 -18.70
C GLY A 356 -2.70 -5.34 -18.50
N ARG A 357 -3.76 -6.11 -18.73
CA ARG A 357 -5.12 -5.66 -18.44
C ARG A 357 -5.23 -5.35 -16.96
N VAL A 358 -5.80 -4.19 -16.65
CA VAL A 358 -6.11 -3.78 -15.29
C VAL A 358 -7.52 -4.24 -14.97
N LEU A 359 -7.73 -4.86 -13.81
CA LEU A 359 -9.07 -5.11 -13.28
C LEU A 359 -9.33 -4.14 -12.14
N VAL A 360 -10.37 -3.33 -12.26
CA VAL A 360 -10.91 -2.51 -11.19
C VAL A 360 -12.16 -3.20 -10.63
N VAL A 361 -12.12 -3.56 -9.35
CA VAL A 361 -13.25 -4.07 -8.59
C VAL A 361 -13.70 -3.00 -7.62
N ALA A 362 -14.92 -2.51 -7.81
CA ALA A 362 -15.49 -1.46 -6.96
C ALA A 362 -16.93 -1.78 -6.54
N PRO A 363 -17.52 -1.11 -5.54
CA PRO A 363 -18.95 -1.18 -5.30
C PRO A 363 -19.74 -0.82 -6.56
N THR A 364 -20.84 -1.54 -6.82
CA THR A 364 -21.68 -1.32 -8.02
C THR A 364 -22.10 0.15 -8.19
N SER A 365 -22.28 0.85 -7.08
CA SER A 365 -22.66 2.25 -7.04
C SER A 365 -21.63 3.22 -7.63
N ILE A 366 -20.34 2.88 -7.61
CA ILE A 366 -19.26 3.79 -8.02
C ILE A 366 -18.60 3.40 -9.34
N LEU A 367 -19.01 2.30 -9.98
CA LEU A 367 -18.56 1.96 -11.34
C LEU A 367 -18.84 3.11 -12.33
N SER A 368 -20.01 3.69 -12.15
CA SER A 368 -20.47 4.94 -12.73
C SER A 368 -19.45 6.08 -12.70
N ASN A 369 -18.86 6.29 -11.53
CA ASN A 369 -17.93 7.37 -11.26
C ASN A 369 -16.56 7.04 -11.88
N TRP A 370 -16.09 5.82 -11.67
CA TRP A 370 -14.87 5.30 -12.30
C TRP A 370 -14.88 5.47 -13.81
N GLN A 371 -16.00 5.19 -14.46
CA GLN A 371 -16.15 5.39 -15.90
C GLN A 371 -16.00 6.87 -16.28
N ARG A 372 -16.74 7.78 -15.62
CA ARG A 372 -16.66 9.22 -15.92
C ARG A 372 -15.25 9.79 -15.68
N GLU A 373 -14.62 9.40 -14.58
CA GLU A 373 -13.29 9.87 -14.21
C GLU A 373 -12.23 9.35 -15.19
N MET A 374 -12.33 8.10 -15.63
CA MET A 374 -11.45 7.53 -16.66
C MET A 374 -11.62 8.25 -18.00
N GLU A 375 -12.86 8.45 -18.45
CA GLU A 375 -13.15 9.19 -19.70
C GLU A 375 -12.62 10.64 -19.65
N ARG A 376 -12.59 11.26 -18.45
CA ARG A 376 -12.11 12.64 -18.26
C ARG A 376 -10.60 12.74 -18.15
N PHE A 377 -9.97 11.86 -17.37
CA PHE A 377 -8.57 11.99 -16.96
C PHE A 377 -7.61 11.06 -17.70
N ALA A 378 -8.11 9.99 -18.32
CA ALA A 378 -7.32 9.04 -19.11
C ALA A 378 -8.12 8.55 -20.35
N PRO A 379 -8.57 9.47 -21.24
CA PRO A 379 -9.40 9.13 -22.41
C PRO A 379 -8.72 8.20 -23.41
N GLU A 380 -7.39 8.10 -23.37
CA GLU A 380 -6.58 7.21 -24.20
C GLU A 380 -6.68 5.73 -23.80
N LEU A 381 -7.15 5.42 -22.59
CA LEU A 381 -7.31 4.04 -22.10
C LEU A 381 -8.66 3.46 -22.53
N LYS A 382 -8.64 2.29 -23.17
CA LYS A 382 -9.86 1.55 -23.53
C LYS A 382 -10.47 0.91 -22.30
N LEU A 383 -11.56 1.51 -21.81
CA LEU A 383 -12.33 0.99 -20.67
C LEU A 383 -13.40 -0.02 -21.13
N PHE A 384 -13.41 -1.20 -20.52
CA PHE A 384 -14.45 -2.21 -20.67
C PHE A 384 -15.23 -2.39 -19.36
N VAL A 385 -16.53 -2.07 -19.38
CA VAL A 385 -17.38 -2.22 -18.20
C VAL A 385 -17.94 -3.64 -18.17
N TYR A 386 -17.35 -4.50 -17.32
CA TYR A 386 -17.82 -5.87 -17.07
C TYR A 386 -19.02 -5.86 -16.11
N HIS A 387 -20.17 -5.42 -16.63
CA HIS A 387 -21.43 -5.31 -15.89
C HIS A 387 -22.65 -5.41 -16.84
N GLY A 388 -23.79 -5.93 -16.37
CA GLY A 388 -25.03 -6.01 -17.18
C GLY A 388 -25.15 -7.29 -18.01
N GLN A 389 -25.85 -7.24 -19.16
CA GLN A 389 -26.10 -8.41 -20.02
C GLN A 389 -24.92 -8.77 -20.94
N ASN A 390 -24.03 -7.81 -21.25
CA ASN A 390 -22.88 -8.03 -22.12
C ASN A 390 -21.64 -8.32 -21.27
N ARG A 391 -21.36 -9.61 -21.00
CA ARG A 391 -20.31 -10.07 -20.06
C ARG A 391 -19.28 -11.00 -20.71
N GLU A 392 -19.07 -10.85 -22.01
CA GLU A 392 -17.97 -11.52 -22.68
C GLU A 392 -16.72 -10.64 -22.62
N LEU A 393 -15.66 -11.14 -21.98
CA LEU A 393 -14.39 -10.42 -21.89
C LEU A 393 -13.78 -10.36 -23.30
N ALA A 394 -13.99 -9.24 -24.00
CA ALA A 394 -13.42 -8.99 -25.32
C ALA A 394 -11.87 -8.99 -25.30
N SER A 395 -11.25 -9.02 -26.48
CA SER A 395 -9.78 -9.01 -26.59
C SER A 395 -9.15 -7.60 -26.61
N ASP A 396 -9.93 -6.54 -26.81
CA ASP A 396 -9.45 -5.18 -27.06
C ASP A 396 -9.88 -4.16 -25.99
N TYR A 397 -9.25 -4.23 -24.81
CA TYR A 397 -9.37 -3.20 -23.76
C TYR A 397 -8.13 -3.17 -22.86
N ASP A 398 -7.89 -2.02 -22.23
CA ASP A 398 -6.78 -1.79 -21.30
C ASP A 398 -7.22 -1.98 -19.84
N VAL A 399 -8.45 -1.55 -19.52
CA VAL A 399 -9.01 -1.62 -18.17
C VAL A 399 -10.38 -2.30 -18.18
N ALA A 400 -10.57 -3.33 -17.37
CA ALA A 400 -11.87 -3.90 -17.06
C ALA A 400 -12.40 -3.35 -15.73
N LEU A 401 -13.66 -2.92 -15.71
CA LEU A 401 -14.31 -2.39 -14.52
C LEU A 401 -15.50 -3.28 -14.12
N THR A 402 -15.49 -3.81 -12.89
CA THR A 402 -16.53 -4.72 -12.41
C THR A 402 -16.92 -4.48 -10.95
N SER A 403 -18.04 -5.08 -10.53
CA SER A 403 -18.49 -5.03 -9.14
C SER A 403 -18.03 -6.24 -8.32
N TYR A 404 -17.95 -6.09 -7.00
CA TYR A 404 -17.69 -7.21 -6.08
C TYR A 404 -18.64 -8.39 -6.26
N GLY A 405 -19.93 -8.12 -6.47
CA GLY A 405 -20.93 -9.17 -6.68
C GLY A 405 -20.69 -9.97 -7.97
N LEU A 406 -20.30 -9.29 -9.05
CA LEU A 406 -19.96 -9.92 -10.31
C LEU A 406 -18.62 -10.64 -10.25
N ALA A 407 -17.60 -10.04 -9.65
CA ALA A 407 -16.30 -10.68 -9.45
C ALA A 407 -16.43 -11.98 -8.64
N ARG A 408 -17.33 -12.02 -7.65
CA ARG A 408 -17.66 -13.25 -6.92
C ARG A 408 -18.33 -14.30 -7.80
N ARG A 409 -19.34 -13.90 -8.57
CA ARG A 409 -20.16 -14.81 -9.39
C ARG A 409 -19.37 -15.37 -10.57
N ASP A 410 -18.63 -14.51 -11.25
CA ASP A 410 -17.99 -14.78 -12.54
C ASP A 410 -16.48 -15.01 -12.35
N LYS A 411 -16.06 -15.43 -11.13
CA LYS A 411 -14.65 -15.66 -10.76
C LYS A 411 -13.88 -16.58 -11.71
N LYS A 412 -14.56 -17.57 -12.30
CA LYS A 412 -13.93 -18.51 -13.25
C LYS A 412 -13.56 -17.83 -14.55
N GLU A 413 -14.40 -16.91 -15.03
CA GLU A 413 -14.15 -16.16 -16.26
C GLU A 413 -13.04 -15.13 -16.05
N LEU A 414 -13.08 -14.40 -14.93
CA LEU A 414 -12.03 -13.42 -14.60
C LEU A 414 -10.66 -14.07 -14.39
N ASN A 415 -10.59 -15.32 -13.93
CA ASN A 415 -9.35 -16.08 -13.78
C ASN A 415 -8.82 -16.72 -15.07
N LYS A 416 -9.55 -16.63 -16.20
CA LYS A 416 -8.97 -16.98 -17.51
C LYS A 416 -7.94 -15.94 -17.97
N ILE A 417 -7.97 -14.76 -17.37
CA ILE A 417 -7.06 -13.65 -17.64
C ILE A 417 -6.11 -13.54 -16.45
N ARG A 418 -4.80 -13.47 -16.74
CA ARG A 418 -3.81 -13.06 -15.75
C ARG A 418 -3.71 -11.53 -15.79
N TRP A 419 -4.22 -10.88 -14.75
CA TRP A 419 -4.27 -9.42 -14.68
C TRP A 419 -2.90 -8.84 -14.36
N PHE A 420 -2.57 -7.68 -14.93
CA PHE A 420 -1.35 -6.97 -14.54
C PHE A 420 -1.54 -6.25 -13.22
N LEU A 421 -2.66 -5.55 -13.07
CA LEU A 421 -3.01 -4.83 -11.85
C LEU A 421 -4.46 -5.11 -11.48
N LEU A 422 -4.66 -5.52 -10.23
CA LEU A 422 -5.98 -5.61 -9.61
C LEU A 422 -6.16 -4.43 -8.63
N VAL A 423 -7.04 -3.49 -8.97
CA VAL A 423 -7.45 -2.39 -8.09
C VAL A 423 -8.73 -2.78 -7.37
N ILE A 424 -8.71 -2.67 -6.05
CA ILE A 424 -9.82 -3.00 -5.16
C ILE A 424 -10.23 -1.71 -4.46
N ASP A 425 -11.33 -1.13 -4.90
CA ASP A 425 -11.86 0.11 -4.33
C ASP A 425 -12.85 -0.17 -3.19
N GLU A 426 -12.85 0.68 -2.18
CA GLU A 426 -13.55 0.47 -0.90
C GLU A 426 -13.23 -0.92 -0.29
N ALA A 427 -11.94 -1.20 -0.09
CA ALA A 427 -11.39 -2.48 0.36
C ALA A 427 -11.94 -2.98 1.71
N GLN A 428 -12.62 -2.14 2.50
CA GLN A 428 -13.42 -2.59 3.64
C GLN A 428 -14.48 -3.65 3.27
N ASN A 429 -14.87 -3.74 2.00
CA ASN A 429 -15.74 -4.79 1.46
C ASN A 429 -15.12 -6.20 1.49
N ILE A 430 -13.81 -6.33 1.74
CA ILE A 430 -13.09 -7.61 1.84
C ILE A 430 -12.34 -7.78 3.17
N LYS A 431 -12.74 -7.03 4.21
CA LYS A 431 -12.14 -7.08 5.55
C LYS A 431 -12.20 -8.46 6.22
N ASN A 432 -13.23 -9.25 5.91
CA ASN A 432 -13.42 -10.56 6.52
C ASN A 432 -12.89 -11.67 5.60
N PRO A 433 -11.75 -12.29 5.92
CA PRO A 433 -11.10 -13.28 5.06
C PRO A 433 -11.94 -14.54 4.79
N ASN A 434 -12.93 -14.82 5.65
CA ASN A 434 -13.76 -16.03 5.54
C ASN A 434 -14.93 -15.87 4.57
N THR A 435 -15.22 -14.66 4.09
CA THR A 435 -16.34 -14.42 3.18
C THR A 435 -16.04 -14.91 1.77
N GLU A 436 -17.05 -15.49 1.09
CA GLU A 436 -16.91 -15.96 -0.30
C GLU A 436 -16.53 -14.84 -1.28
N GLN A 437 -16.95 -13.61 -1.00
CA GLN A 437 -16.51 -12.44 -1.75
C GLN A 437 -14.99 -12.24 -1.63
N THR A 438 -14.47 -12.20 -0.40
CA THR A 438 -13.02 -12.03 -0.16
C THR A 438 -12.21 -13.16 -0.77
N LYS A 439 -12.66 -14.42 -0.61
CA LYS A 439 -12.01 -15.58 -1.24
C LYS A 439 -12.00 -15.46 -2.77
N ALA A 440 -13.11 -15.04 -3.37
CA ALA A 440 -13.19 -14.87 -4.82
C ALA A 440 -12.26 -13.77 -5.34
N ILE A 441 -12.20 -12.62 -4.66
CA ILE A 441 -11.26 -11.53 -5.03
C ILE A 441 -9.80 -11.96 -4.84
N LYS A 442 -9.47 -12.63 -3.73
CA LYS A 442 -8.10 -13.12 -3.47
C LYS A 442 -7.64 -14.18 -4.48
N ALA A 443 -8.58 -14.97 -5.00
CA ALA A 443 -8.33 -15.99 -6.00
C ALA A 443 -8.05 -15.41 -7.40
N ILE A 444 -8.34 -14.13 -7.66
CA ILE A 444 -8.03 -13.50 -8.95
C ILE A 444 -6.51 -13.40 -9.13
N GLU A 445 -5.99 -14.05 -10.17
CA GLU A 445 -4.57 -13.97 -10.53
C GLU A 445 -4.20 -12.58 -11.05
N ALA A 446 -3.38 -11.86 -10.29
CA ALA A 446 -2.88 -10.54 -10.68
C ALA A 446 -1.40 -10.39 -10.30
N THR A 447 -0.59 -9.76 -11.17
CA THR A 447 0.83 -9.48 -10.90
C THR A 447 0.99 -8.43 -9.79
N HIS A 448 0.20 -7.36 -9.85
CA HIS A 448 0.18 -6.26 -8.89
C HIS A 448 -1.23 -6.10 -8.30
N ARG A 449 -1.32 -5.61 -7.06
CA ARG A 449 -2.59 -5.39 -6.36
C ARG A 449 -2.57 -4.05 -5.64
N ILE A 450 -3.66 -3.29 -5.76
CA ILE A 450 -3.88 -2.03 -5.04
C ILE A 450 -5.22 -2.14 -4.32
N ALA A 451 -5.25 -1.83 -3.04
CA ALA A 451 -6.47 -1.75 -2.24
C ALA A 451 -6.63 -0.33 -1.72
N MET A 452 -7.79 0.28 -2.00
CA MET A 452 -8.14 1.63 -1.61
C MET A 452 -9.31 1.57 -0.64
N SER A 453 -9.26 2.28 0.47
CA SER A 453 -10.36 2.31 1.43
C SER A 453 -10.43 3.67 2.12
N GLY A 454 -11.65 4.19 2.28
CA GLY A 454 -11.93 5.44 3.01
C GLY A 454 -12.03 5.26 4.53
N THR A 455 -11.61 4.13 5.08
CA THR A 455 -11.44 3.87 6.52
C THR A 455 -10.42 2.76 6.57
N PRO A 456 -9.27 2.84 7.30
CA PRO A 456 -9.25 3.11 8.75
C PRO A 456 -8.13 4.06 9.27
N VAL A 457 -7.48 4.85 8.40
CA VAL A 457 -6.42 5.80 8.81
C VAL A 457 -6.92 7.24 9.01
N GLU A 458 -8.14 7.58 8.58
CA GLU A 458 -8.56 8.99 8.45
C GLU A 458 -8.87 9.75 9.75
N ASN A 459 -9.20 9.10 10.87
CA ASN A 459 -9.61 9.84 12.08
C ASN A 459 -8.46 10.59 12.80
N ARG A 460 -7.20 10.20 12.56
CA ARG A 460 -6.03 10.85 13.21
C ARG A 460 -5.40 11.94 12.33
N LEU A 461 -5.65 11.89 11.01
CA LEU A 461 -5.05 12.78 9.99
C LEU A 461 -5.79 14.10 9.85
N LYS A 462 -7.11 14.07 10.05
CA LYS A 462 -8.03 15.17 9.73
C LYS A 462 -8.12 16.25 10.80
N SER A 463 -7.64 15.97 12.00
CA SER A 463 -7.57 16.91 13.13
C SER A 463 -6.20 17.56 13.29
N ASP A 464 -5.19 17.12 12.54
CA ASP A 464 -3.82 17.62 12.65
C ASP A 464 -3.57 18.73 11.60
N LYS A 465 -3.62 19.99 12.06
CA LYS A 465 -3.46 21.20 11.23
C LYS A 465 -2.09 21.30 10.55
N SER A 466 -1.15 20.40 10.84
CA SER A 466 0.15 20.31 10.17
C SER A 466 0.13 19.53 8.84
N ILE A 467 -0.94 18.79 8.55
CA ILE A 467 -1.05 17.88 7.39
C ILE A 467 -2.07 18.36 6.34
N ILE A 468 -3.12 19.07 6.75
CA ILE A 468 -4.10 19.69 5.85
C ILE A 468 -4.28 21.14 6.30
N GLN A 469 -3.61 22.07 5.62
CA GLN A 469 -3.68 23.51 5.96
C GLN A 469 -5.00 24.16 5.52
N ASP A 470 -5.74 23.53 4.59
CA ASP A 470 -6.89 24.14 3.90
C ASP A 470 -8.26 23.56 4.30
N LEU A 471 -8.33 22.56 5.18
CA LEU A 471 -9.62 22.06 5.67
C LEU A 471 -10.07 22.89 6.90
N PRO A 472 -11.32 23.37 6.91
CA PRO A 472 -11.87 24.12 8.03
C PRO A 472 -12.07 23.22 9.27
N ASP A 473 -12.40 23.78 10.43
CA ASP A 473 -12.52 22.99 11.65
C ASP A 473 -13.72 22.03 11.60
N LYS A 474 -13.54 20.80 12.10
CA LYS A 474 -14.61 19.81 12.32
C LYS A 474 -14.96 19.75 13.80
N ILE A 475 -16.23 20.03 14.14
CA ILE A 475 -16.71 20.05 15.53
C ILE A 475 -17.77 18.98 15.72
N GLU A 476 -17.50 17.99 16.56
CA GLU A 476 -18.42 16.89 16.87
C GLU A 476 -19.18 17.16 18.19
N ASN A 477 -20.51 17.16 18.13
CA ASN A 477 -21.40 17.45 19.25
C ASN A 477 -22.42 16.31 19.46
N ASN A 478 -22.39 15.68 20.63
CA ASN A 478 -23.49 14.82 21.06
C ASN A 478 -24.70 15.68 21.48
N ARG A 479 -25.88 15.36 20.94
CA ARG A 479 -27.16 16.01 21.27
C ARG A 479 -28.06 15.00 21.96
N TYR A 480 -28.18 15.18 23.27
CA TYR A 480 -28.97 14.32 24.13
C TYR A 480 -30.45 14.73 24.07
N CYS A 481 -31.33 13.75 23.87
CA CYS A 481 -32.77 13.95 23.78
C CYS A 481 -33.50 12.98 24.72
N SER A 482 -34.53 13.46 25.40
CA SER A 482 -35.35 12.59 26.26
C SER A 482 -36.42 11.88 25.44
N LEU A 483 -36.73 10.64 25.81
CA LEU A 483 -37.87 9.92 25.24
C LEU A 483 -39.17 10.62 25.63
N THR A 484 -40.14 10.65 24.72
CA THR A 484 -41.51 11.09 25.04
C THR A 484 -42.21 10.09 25.96
N SER A 485 -43.33 10.47 26.56
CA SER A 485 -44.13 9.55 27.38
C SER A 485 -44.62 8.32 26.59
N GLU A 486 -45.00 8.50 25.31
CA GLU A 486 -45.37 7.39 24.42
C GLU A 486 -44.17 6.49 24.13
N GLN A 487 -43.00 7.06 23.81
CA GLN A 487 -41.78 6.29 23.59
C GLN A 487 -41.37 5.50 24.84
N THR A 488 -41.42 6.13 26.02
CA THR A 488 -41.03 5.53 27.29
C THR A 488 -41.92 4.32 27.62
N ALA A 489 -43.24 4.47 27.52
CA ALA A 489 -44.18 3.38 27.77
C ALA A 489 -43.98 2.21 26.79
N LEU A 490 -43.74 2.52 25.51
CA LEU A 490 -43.49 1.50 24.49
C LEU A 490 -42.14 0.79 24.69
N TYR A 491 -41.11 1.56 25.03
CA TYR A 491 -39.75 1.08 25.30
C TYR A 491 -39.78 0.07 26.45
N GLN A 492 -40.35 0.47 27.59
CA GLN A 492 -40.41 -0.38 28.78
C GLN A 492 -41.17 -1.69 28.50
N LYS A 493 -42.35 -1.59 27.88
CA LYS A 493 -43.14 -2.77 27.51
C LYS A 493 -42.36 -3.78 26.66
N VAL A 494 -41.59 -3.29 25.69
CA VAL A 494 -40.78 -4.15 24.80
C VAL A 494 -39.60 -4.77 25.54
N VAL A 495 -38.95 -4.03 26.44
CA VAL A 495 -37.89 -4.56 27.31
C VAL A 495 -38.46 -5.69 28.17
N ASP A 496 -39.50 -5.43 28.95
CA ASP A 496 -40.07 -6.40 29.90
C ASP A 496 -40.48 -7.70 29.20
N THR A 497 -41.30 -7.58 28.15
CA THR A 497 -41.86 -8.74 27.42
C THR A 497 -40.77 -9.57 26.71
N THR A 498 -39.68 -8.92 26.27
CA THR A 498 -38.61 -9.63 25.55
C THR A 498 -37.59 -10.22 26.52
N MET A 499 -37.35 -9.56 27.66
CA MET A 499 -36.43 -10.04 28.69
C MET A 499 -36.93 -11.32 29.34
N GLU A 500 -38.22 -11.42 29.66
CA GLU A 500 -38.84 -12.67 30.15
C GLU A 500 -38.50 -13.85 29.23
N LYS A 501 -38.68 -13.67 27.91
CA LYS A 501 -38.37 -14.70 26.91
C LYS A 501 -36.87 -14.99 26.79
N ILE A 502 -36.03 -13.98 26.93
CA ILE A 502 -34.58 -14.13 26.90
C ILE A 502 -34.12 -14.98 28.10
N GLU A 503 -34.69 -14.78 29.29
CA GLU A 503 -34.32 -15.54 30.49
C GLU A 503 -34.64 -17.03 30.35
N GLU A 504 -35.71 -17.37 29.65
CA GLU A 504 -36.13 -18.75 29.36
C GLU A 504 -35.40 -19.40 28.17
N SER A 505 -34.56 -18.64 27.45
CA SER A 505 -33.90 -19.08 26.21
C SER A 505 -32.39 -19.29 26.36
N GLU A 506 -31.85 -20.31 25.68
CA GLU A 506 -30.41 -20.61 25.62
C GLU A 506 -29.85 -20.61 24.19
N GLY A 507 -28.52 -20.60 24.07
CA GLY A 507 -27.81 -20.80 22.80
C GLY A 507 -28.12 -19.76 21.71
N ILE A 508 -28.44 -20.25 20.51
CA ILE A 508 -28.67 -19.42 19.30
C ILE A 508 -29.98 -18.63 19.41
N GLU A 509 -31.02 -19.22 20.01
CA GLU A 509 -32.33 -18.60 20.20
C GLU A 509 -32.21 -17.34 21.06
N ARG A 510 -31.49 -17.45 22.18
CA ARG A 510 -31.17 -16.32 23.06
C ARG A 510 -30.51 -15.17 22.31
N LYS A 511 -29.49 -15.47 21.50
CA LYS A 511 -28.78 -14.46 20.69
C LYS A 511 -29.74 -13.78 19.71
N GLY A 512 -30.63 -14.55 19.06
CA GLY A 512 -31.64 -14.02 18.15
C GLY A 512 -32.61 -13.05 18.84
N LEU A 513 -33.08 -13.38 20.04
CA LEU A 513 -33.95 -12.52 20.84
C LEU A 513 -33.26 -11.21 21.25
N ILE A 514 -31.98 -11.26 21.63
CA ILE A 514 -31.19 -10.06 21.97
C ILE A 514 -31.08 -9.12 20.76
N PHE A 515 -30.76 -9.64 19.57
CA PHE A 515 -30.70 -8.82 18.36
C PHE A 515 -32.06 -8.21 18.00
N LYS A 516 -33.14 -8.98 18.20
CA LYS A 516 -34.51 -8.50 17.98
C LYS A 516 -34.87 -7.36 18.95
N LEU A 517 -34.51 -7.50 20.23
CA LEU A 517 -34.69 -6.46 21.25
C LEU A 517 -33.95 -5.20 20.86
N ILE A 518 -32.65 -5.30 20.58
CA ILE A 518 -31.81 -4.16 20.15
C ILE A 518 -32.46 -3.39 18.99
N ASN A 519 -32.87 -4.11 17.94
CA ASN A 519 -33.45 -3.46 16.77
C ASN A 519 -34.79 -2.78 17.09
N ALA A 520 -35.62 -3.37 17.95
CA ALA A 520 -36.86 -2.76 18.42
C ALA A 520 -36.59 -1.47 19.21
N LEU A 521 -35.65 -1.50 20.17
CA LEU A 521 -35.31 -0.34 20.98
C LEU A 521 -34.76 0.81 20.13
N LYS A 522 -33.91 0.52 19.12
CA LYS A 522 -33.45 1.50 18.13
C LYS A 522 -34.61 2.19 17.42
N GLN A 523 -35.56 1.41 16.91
CA GLN A 523 -36.72 1.94 16.19
C GLN A 523 -37.60 2.80 17.10
N ILE A 524 -37.79 2.40 18.36
CA ILE A 524 -38.57 3.18 19.34
C ILE A 524 -37.88 4.51 19.67
N CYS A 525 -36.56 4.50 19.89
CA CYS A 525 -35.79 5.72 20.18
C CYS A 525 -35.84 6.71 19.00
N ASN A 526 -35.78 6.19 17.77
CA ASN A 526 -35.94 6.99 16.56
C ASN A 526 -37.35 7.58 16.43
N HIS A 527 -38.38 6.74 16.40
CA HIS A 527 -39.77 7.19 16.33
C HIS A 527 -40.75 6.04 16.65
N PRO A 528 -41.79 6.23 17.50
CA PRO A 528 -42.79 5.20 17.79
C PRO A 528 -43.43 4.57 16.54
N SER A 529 -43.76 5.39 15.54
CA SER A 529 -44.31 4.94 14.26
C SER A 529 -43.34 4.11 13.41
N GLN A 530 -42.03 4.19 13.61
CA GLN A 530 -41.07 3.30 12.93
C GLN A 530 -41.20 1.87 13.49
N PHE A 531 -41.34 1.72 14.80
CA PHE A 531 -41.56 0.41 15.42
C PHE A 531 -42.96 -0.14 15.16
N GLY A 532 -43.99 0.70 15.40
CA GLY A 532 -45.39 0.30 15.30
C GLY A 532 -45.97 0.29 13.89
N LYS A 533 -45.20 0.75 12.89
CA LYS A 533 -45.65 0.94 11.49
C LYS A 533 -46.96 1.73 11.38
N LYS A 534 -47.18 2.68 12.31
CA LYS A 534 -48.38 3.53 12.32
C LYS A 534 -48.31 4.49 11.12
N LYS A 535 -49.41 4.64 10.38
CA LYS A 535 -49.47 5.54 9.21
C LYS A 535 -49.34 7.03 9.58
N ARG A 536 -49.81 7.44 10.76
CA ARG A 536 -49.69 8.82 11.26
C ARG A 536 -48.48 8.92 12.18
N ALA A 537 -47.58 9.84 11.87
CA ALA A 537 -46.44 10.22 12.67
C ALA A 537 -46.49 11.74 12.85
N SER A 538 -45.98 12.26 13.96
CA SER A 538 -45.77 13.69 14.17
C SER A 538 -44.44 13.92 14.89
N ILE A 539 -43.90 15.14 14.79
CA ILE A 539 -42.60 15.49 15.37
C ILE A 539 -42.62 15.31 16.91
N GLU A 540 -43.73 15.67 17.55
CA GLU A 540 -43.90 15.66 19.00
C GLU A 540 -43.87 14.25 19.61
N GLN A 541 -44.06 13.21 18.79
CA GLN A 541 -44.04 11.82 19.26
C GLN A 541 -42.61 11.28 19.48
N SER A 542 -41.59 11.95 18.98
CA SER A 542 -40.19 11.53 19.11
C SER A 542 -39.30 12.65 19.63
N GLY A 543 -38.58 12.38 20.72
CA GLY A 543 -37.57 13.31 21.24
C GLY A 543 -36.45 13.60 20.24
N LYS A 544 -36.09 12.62 19.41
CA LYS A 544 -35.10 12.82 18.33
C LYS A 544 -35.64 13.68 17.19
N MET A 545 -36.93 13.57 16.85
CA MET A 545 -37.53 14.45 15.85
C MET A 545 -37.59 15.90 16.34
N GLN A 546 -37.96 16.12 17.61
CA GLN A 546 -37.96 17.46 18.21
C GLN A 546 -36.55 18.08 18.21
N MET A 547 -35.53 17.31 18.61
CA MET A 547 -34.13 17.76 18.56
C MET A 547 -33.64 18.02 17.13
N LEU A 548 -34.01 17.15 16.18
CA LEU A 548 -33.68 17.34 14.77
C LEU A 548 -34.29 18.64 14.24
N GLU A 549 -35.56 18.90 14.56
CA GLU A 549 -36.26 20.13 14.18
C GLU A 549 -35.55 21.37 14.73
N GLU A 550 -35.21 21.39 16.04
CA GLU A 550 -34.52 22.50 16.68
C GLU A 550 -33.18 22.83 15.99
N ILE A 551 -32.40 21.79 15.67
CA ILE A 551 -31.13 21.93 14.94
C ILE A 551 -31.37 22.50 13.54
N LEU A 552 -32.36 21.97 12.81
CA LEU A 552 -32.65 22.40 11.44
C LEU A 552 -33.20 23.83 11.37
N ILE A 553 -34.01 24.26 12.34
CA ILE A 553 -34.46 25.65 12.45
C ILE A 553 -33.23 26.55 12.60
N SER A 554 -32.32 26.22 13.52
CA SER A 554 -31.09 26.99 13.75
C SER A 554 -30.20 27.08 12.50
N ILE A 555 -30.09 25.98 11.74
CA ILE A 555 -29.33 25.93 10.47
C ILE A 555 -30.01 26.78 9.38
N GLY A 556 -31.34 26.76 9.34
CA GLY A 556 -32.15 27.51 8.38
C GLY A 556 -32.04 29.03 8.55
N GLU A 557 -31.93 29.53 9.78
CA GLU A 557 -31.78 30.97 10.10
C GLU A 557 -30.55 31.61 9.44
N VAL A 558 -29.48 30.82 9.26
CA VAL A 558 -28.22 31.25 8.63
C VAL A 558 -28.09 30.78 7.17
N ALA A 559 -29.16 30.20 6.61
CA ALA A 559 -29.24 29.69 5.24
C ALA A 559 -28.12 28.67 4.89
N GLU A 560 -27.87 27.76 5.82
CA GLU A 560 -26.83 26.72 5.68
C GLU A 560 -27.42 25.38 5.25
N LYS A 561 -26.58 24.46 4.77
CA LYS A 561 -27.01 23.17 4.23
C LYS A 561 -26.66 22.03 5.17
N SER A 562 -27.60 21.09 5.30
CA SER A 562 -27.52 19.96 6.21
C SER A 562 -27.67 18.60 5.51
N LEU A 563 -26.85 17.64 5.95
CA LEU A 563 -27.00 16.23 5.64
C LEU A 563 -27.55 15.48 6.84
N ILE A 564 -28.60 14.69 6.63
CA ILE A 564 -29.20 13.85 7.67
C ILE A 564 -28.95 12.38 7.31
N PHE A 565 -28.22 11.67 8.14
CA PHE A 565 -27.93 10.25 7.96
C PHE A 565 -28.84 9.38 8.83
N THR A 566 -29.39 8.33 8.22
CA THR A 566 -30.16 7.30 8.93
C THR A 566 -29.84 5.88 8.44
N GLN A 567 -29.88 4.92 9.36
CA GLN A 567 -29.73 3.48 9.08
C GLN A 567 -30.90 2.90 8.29
N TYR A 568 -32.09 3.49 8.40
CA TYR A 568 -33.34 2.86 7.99
C TYR A 568 -34.01 3.65 6.89
N THR A 569 -34.30 3.00 5.76
CA THR A 569 -35.05 3.63 4.66
C THR A 569 -36.43 4.12 5.12
N GLU A 570 -37.14 3.31 5.90
CA GLU A 570 -38.43 3.66 6.50
C GLU A 570 -38.33 4.90 7.40
N MET A 571 -37.26 5.05 8.16
CA MET A 571 -37.07 6.26 8.98
C MET A 571 -36.77 7.47 8.10
N GLY A 572 -35.97 7.32 7.05
CA GLY A 572 -35.71 8.40 6.09
C GLY A 572 -36.99 8.90 5.42
N GLU A 573 -37.92 8.00 5.09
CA GLU A 573 -39.26 8.36 4.58
C GLU A 573 -40.11 9.10 5.63
N ILE A 574 -40.06 8.68 6.89
CA ILE A 574 -40.75 9.37 8.00
C ILE A 574 -40.17 10.78 8.19
N ILE A 575 -38.84 10.91 8.25
CA ILE A 575 -38.16 12.21 8.40
C ILE A 575 -38.52 13.12 7.23
N ALA A 576 -38.37 12.66 5.98
CA ALA A 576 -38.66 13.44 4.79
C ALA A 576 -40.07 14.03 4.85
N ARG A 577 -41.08 13.19 5.05
CA ARG A 577 -42.48 13.62 5.13
C ARG A 577 -42.74 14.64 6.24
N LEU A 578 -42.22 14.40 7.45
CA LEU A 578 -42.45 15.30 8.59
C LEU A 578 -41.77 16.65 8.39
N LEU A 579 -40.57 16.67 7.81
CA LEU A 579 -39.85 17.91 7.51
C LEU A 579 -40.48 18.65 6.31
N GLU A 580 -41.00 17.94 5.31
CA GLU A 580 -41.73 18.54 4.19
C GLU A 580 -43.00 19.25 4.66
N GLU A 581 -43.76 18.61 5.57
CA GLU A 581 -44.94 19.22 6.19
C GLU A 581 -44.57 20.42 7.06
N ARG A 582 -43.47 20.32 7.81
CA ARG A 582 -43.04 21.37 8.74
C ARG A 582 -42.45 22.61 8.05
N PHE A 583 -41.61 22.42 7.05
CA PHE A 583 -40.91 23.50 6.36
C PHE A 583 -41.57 23.93 5.05
N GLU A 584 -42.70 23.31 4.68
CA GLU A 584 -43.43 23.55 3.43
C GLU A 584 -42.52 23.51 2.19
N SER A 585 -41.49 22.66 2.24
CA SER A 585 -40.44 22.58 1.23
C SER A 585 -40.05 21.13 0.99
N LYS A 586 -39.67 20.80 -0.24
CA LYS A 586 -39.29 19.45 -0.63
C LYS A 586 -38.02 19.02 0.09
N VAL A 587 -38.03 17.84 0.71
CA VAL A 587 -36.87 17.27 1.41
C VAL A 587 -36.38 16.04 0.65
N PRO A 588 -35.36 16.16 -0.21
CA PRO A 588 -34.85 15.03 -0.98
C PRO A 588 -34.31 13.93 -0.06
N PHE A 589 -34.65 12.68 -0.39
CA PHE A 589 -34.16 11.50 0.29
C PHE A 589 -33.38 10.59 -0.65
N LEU A 590 -32.07 10.48 -0.45
CA LEU A 590 -31.17 9.65 -1.22
C LEU A 590 -31.11 8.23 -0.65
N HIS A 591 -31.71 7.27 -1.36
CA HIS A 591 -31.73 5.87 -0.96
C HIS A 591 -31.48 4.88 -2.10
N GLY A 592 -31.20 3.63 -1.72
CA GLY A 592 -30.79 2.57 -2.64
C GLY A 592 -31.85 2.16 -3.67
N GLY A 593 -33.10 2.58 -3.52
CA GLY A 593 -34.19 2.31 -4.46
C GLY A 593 -34.25 3.26 -5.65
N LEU A 594 -33.52 4.39 -5.61
CA LEU A 594 -33.52 5.37 -6.69
C LEU A 594 -32.72 4.91 -7.91
N SER A 595 -33.17 5.32 -9.11
CA SER A 595 -32.41 5.14 -10.35
C SER A 595 -31.14 5.99 -10.34
N ARG A 596 -30.13 5.61 -11.14
CA ARG A 596 -28.87 6.35 -11.23
C ARG A 596 -29.08 7.82 -11.62
N LYS A 597 -29.96 8.06 -12.61
CA LYS A 597 -30.31 9.41 -13.07
C LYS A 597 -30.90 10.26 -11.93
N ALA A 598 -31.87 9.72 -11.19
CA ALA A 598 -32.50 10.43 -10.08
C ALA A 598 -31.53 10.73 -8.93
N ARG A 599 -30.54 9.86 -8.68
CA ARG A 599 -29.49 10.11 -7.68
C ARG A 599 -28.57 11.26 -8.11
N ASP A 600 -28.10 11.22 -9.36
CA ASP A 600 -27.20 12.25 -9.89
C ASP A 600 -27.90 13.63 -9.91
N GLU A 601 -29.18 13.68 -10.31
CA GLU A 601 -30.00 14.90 -10.25
C GLU A 601 -30.14 15.43 -8.81
N MET A 602 -30.49 14.57 -7.85
CA MET A 602 -30.65 14.97 -6.45
C MET A 602 -29.35 15.52 -5.83
N VAL A 603 -28.21 14.90 -6.15
CA VAL A 603 -26.89 15.36 -5.67
C VAL A 603 -26.52 16.69 -6.32
N ASN A 604 -26.75 16.83 -7.63
CA ASN A 604 -26.51 18.08 -8.35
C ASN A 604 -27.37 19.22 -7.82
N ASP A 605 -28.66 18.96 -7.56
CA ASP A 605 -29.59 19.93 -7.02
C ASP A 605 -29.16 20.35 -5.61
N PHE A 606 -28.81 19.41 -4.75
CA PHE A 606 -28.33 19.72 -3.40
C PHE A 606 -27.03 20.53 -3.40
N GLN A 607 -26.11 20.24 -4.31
CA GLN A 607 -24.85 20.97 -4.41
C GLN A 607 -25.06 22.41 -4.93
N ASN A 608 -25.89 22.58 -5.97
CA ASN A 608 -25.94 23.84 -6.72
C ASN A 608 -27.18 24.72 -6.45
N LEU A 609 -28.30 24.16 -5.99
CA LEU A 609 -29.52 24.94 -5.75
C LEU A 609 -29.56 25.45 -4.32
N PHE A 610 -29.76 26.76 -4.16
CA PHE A 610 -29.86 27.40 -2.84
C PHE A 610 -31.13 26.99 -2.06
N GLN A 611 -32.19 26.58 -2.75
CA GLN A 611 -33.44 26.15 -2.11
C GLN A 611 -33.39 24.73 -1.52
N SER A 612 -32.32 23.97 -1.79
CA SER A 612 -32.15 22.59 -1.33
C SER A 612 -31.22 22.54 -0.12
N ASN A 613 -31.75 22.89 1.06
CA ASN A 613 -30.97 23.04 2.30
C ASN A 613 -30.88 21.77 3.16
N ILE A 614 -31.68 20.76 2.86
CA ILE A 614 -31.72 19.51 3.61
C ILE A 614 -31.62 18.36 2.61
N LEU A 615 -30.71 17.42 2.86
CA LEU A 615 -30.65 16.16 2.12
C LEU A 615 -30.53 14.99 3.10
N ILE A 616 -31.48 14.05 2.99
CA ILE A 616 -31.47 12.83 3.79
C ILE A 616 -30.73 11.75 3.02
N VAL A 617 -29.89 10.95 3.69
CA VAL A 617 -29.09 9.90 3.07
C VAL A 617 -29.19 8.60 3.89
N SER A 618 -29.59 7.52 3.22
CA SER A 618 -29.53 6.17 3.81
C SER A 618 -28.17 5.51 3.57
N LEU A 619 -27.71 4.65 4.51
CA LEU A 619 -26.45 3.89 4.44
C LEU A 619 -26.03 3.36 3.08
N LYS A 620 -26.94 2.58 2.46
CA LYS A 620 -26.63 1.83 1.24
C LYS A 620 -26.44 2.78 0.06
N ALA A 621 -26.94 4.02 0.17
CA ALA A 621 -26.72 5.09 -0.78
C ALA A 621 -25.57 6.03 -0.36
N GLY A 622 -25.28 6.18 0.94
CA GLY A 622 -24.18 7.02 1.45
C GLY A 622 -22.78 6.40 1.32
N GLY A 623 -22.66 5.07 1.25
CA GLY A 623 -21.39 4.36 1.02
C GLY A 623 -20.84 4.42 -0.41
N THR A 624 -21.27 5.40 -1.21
CA THR A 624 -21.12 5.39 -2.68
C THR A 624 -20.18 6.46 -3.22
N GLY A 625 -19.16 6.88 -2.46
CA GLY A 625 -18.15 7.80 -3.00
C GLY A 625 -18.61 9.24 -3.24
N LEU A 626 -19.85 9.59 -2.86
CA LEU A 626 -20.48 10.87 -3.19
C LEU A 626 -19.70 12.06 -2.60
N ASN A 627 -19.62 13.13 -3.38
CA ASN A 627 -19.05 14.41 -2.96
C ASN A 627 -20.20 15.36 -2.60
N LEU A 628 -20.34 15.75 -1.33
CA LEU A 628 -21.45 16.55 -0.80
C LEU A 628 -20.94 17.77 -0.01
N THR A 629 -19.90 18.42 -0.53
CA THR A 629 -19.19 19.54 0.12
C THR A 629 -20.03 20.80 0.33
N ALA A 630 -21.18 20.98 -0.33
CA ALA A 630 -22.06 22.12 -0.07
C ALA A 630 -22.67 22.08 1.34
N ALA A 631 -22.70 20.92 2.00
CA ALA A 631 -23.16 20.81 3.38
C ALA A 631 -22.03 21.07 4.37
N ASN A 632 -22.29 21.93 5.35
CA ASN A 632 -21.40 22.15 6.48
C ASN A 632 -22.04 21.72 7.81
N HIS A 633 -23.27 21.19 7.79
CA HIS A 633 -23.87 20.48 8.93
C HIS A 633 -24.12 19.02 8.58
N VAL A 634 -23.68 18.12 9.46
CA VAL A 634 -23.89 16.67 9.36
C VAL A 634 -24.64 16.19 10.60
N ILE A 635 -25.77 15.52 10.42
CA ILE A 635 -26.63 15.04 11.50
C ILE A 635 -26.73 13.53 11.39
N HIS A 636 -26.20 12.82 12.39
CA HIS A 636 -26.41 11.38 12.58
C HIS A 636 -27.65 11.18 13.43
N TYR A 637 -28.76 10.83 12.79
CA TYR A 637 -30.06 10.71 13.44
C TYR A 637 -30.14 9.49 14.37
N ASP A 638 -29.51 8.38 13.98
CA ASP A 638 -29.51 7.14 14.74
C ASP A 638 -28.09 6.63 15.03
N LEU A 639 -27.90 6.02 16.20
CA LEU A 639 -26.57 5.68 16.71
C LEU A 639 -25.95 4.50 15.95
N TRP A 640 -24.70 4.68 15.55
CA TRP A 640 -23.87 3.69 14.86
C TRP A 640 -23.07 2.84 15.83
N TRP A 641 -23.11 1.52 15.66
CA TRP A 641 -22.30 0.58 16.44
C TRP A 641 -20.81 0.61 16.06
N ASN A 642 -20.51 1.05 14.84
CA ASN A 642 -19.15 1.14 14.31
C ASN A 642 -18.81 2.61 14.04
N PRO A 643 -17.99 3.26 14.88
CA PRO A 643 -17.58 4.65 14.70
C PRO A 643 -16.94 4.94 13.35
N ALA A 644 -16.31 3.95 12.72
CA ALA A 644 -15.69 4.11 11.41
C ALA A 644 -16.71 4.36 10.30
N VAL A 645 -17.91 3.76 10.41
CA VAL A 645 -18.99 3.99 9.42
C VAL A 645 -19.54 5.41 9.54
N GLU A 646 -19.71 5.89 10.77
CA GLU A 646 -20.16 7.25 11.06
C GLU A 646 -19.15 8.31 10.56
N ALA A 647 -17.85 8.07 10.80
CA ALA A 647 -16.77 8.89 10.27
C ALA A 647 -16.78 8.94 8.74
N GLN A 648 -16.93 7.79 8.07
CA GLN A 648 -16.98 7.71 6.61
C GLN A 648 -18.17 8.49 5.99
N LEU A 649 -19.30 8.55 6.69
CA LEU A 649 -20.46 9.33 6.26
C LEU A 649 -20.23 10.83 6.46
N THR A 650 -19.63 11.20 7.60
CA THR A 650 -19.23 12.59 7.91
C THR A 650 -18.23 13.12 6.88
N ASP A 651 -17.30 12.27 6.46
CA ASP A 651 -16.28 12.57 5.46
C ASP A 651 -16.82 12.83 4.04
N ARG A 652 -18.13 12.66 3.82
CA ARG A 652 -18.80 13.06 2.56
C ARG A 652 -19.00 14.56 2.46
N ALA A 653 -19.16 15.23 3.60
CA ALA A 653 -19.21 16.69 3.71
C ALA A 653 -17.84 17.28 4.08
N TYR A 654 -17.08 16.58 4.94
CA TYR A 654 -15.75 17.00 5.39
C TYR A 654 -14.64 16.44 4.47
N ARG A 655 -14.47 17.07 3.30
CA ARG A 655 -13.50 16.67 2.27
C ARG A 655 -12.96 17.88 1.50
N ILE A 656 -11.90 17.67 0.72
CA ILE A 656 -11.29 18.67 -0.17
C ILE A 656 -12.39 19.34 -1.02
N GLY A 657 -12.46 20.67 -0.96
CA GLY A 657 -13.54 21.49 -1.54
C GLY A 657 -14.56 22.00 -0.53
N GLN A 658 -14.40 21.66 0.75
CA GLN A 658 -15.12 22.27 1.86
C GLN A 658 -14.40 23.54 2.33
N GLU A 659 -15.10 24.67 2.36
CA GLU A 659 -14.54 25.97 2.76
C GLU A 659 -15.05 26.43 4.14
N ARG A 660 -16.04 25.72 4.71
CA ARG A 660 -16.73 26.09 5.94
C ARG A 660 -16.56 25.06 7.05
N ASN A 661 -16.49 25.51 8.30
CA ASN A 661 -16.42 24.62 9.46
C ASN A 661 -17.58 23.62 9.41
N VAL A 662 -17.26 22.34 9.62
CA VAL A 662 -18.25 21.26 9.57
C VAL A 662 -18.70 20.92 10.98
N MET A 663 -19.99 21.16 11.24
CA MET A 663 -20.64 20.83 12.50
C MET A 663 -21.28 19.44 12.40
N VAL A 664 -20.87 18.52 13.26
CA VAL A 664 -21.40 17.15 13.31
C VAL A 664 -22.25 16.99 14.56
N TYR A 665 -23.51 16.56 14.40
CA TYR A 665 -24.44 16.32 15.49
C TYR A 665 -24.79 14.84 15.57
N ARG A 666 -24.63 14.24 16.75
CA ARG A 666 -25.00 12.84 17.02
C ARG A 666 -26.19 12.83 17.96
N LEU A 667 -27.35 12.38 17.50
CA LEU A 667 -28.56 12.36 18.32
C LEU A 667 -28.61 11.09 19.19
N LEU A 668 -28.67 11.26 20.50
CA LEU A 668 -28.65 10.18 21.49
C LEU A 668 -29.85 10.28 22.43
N SER A 669 -30.59 9.19 22.60
CA SER A 669 -31.69 9.17 23.58
C SER A 669 -31.18 8.87 25.00
N THR A 670 -31.44 9.79 25.95
CA THR A 670 -31.01 9.68 27.35
C THR A 670 -31.76 8.59 28.11
N GLY A 671 -31.08 7.90 29.03
CA GLY A 671 -31.69 6.83 29.83
C GLY A 671 -32.04 5.59 29.01
N THR A 672 -31.47 5.45 27.80
CA THR A 672 -31.72 4.32 26.90
C THR A 672 -30.46 3.51 26.68
N PHE A 673 -30.61 2.37 25.99
CA PHE A 673 -29.47 1.56 25.57
C PHE A 673 -28.52 2.31 24.60
N GLU A 674 -28.96 3.37 23.90
CA GLU A 674 -28.09 4.15 23.01
C GLU A 674 -26.99 4.88 23.78
N GLU A 675 -27.33 5.50 24.91
CA GLU A 675 -26.38 6.20 25.78
C GLU A 675 -25.31 5.24 26.31
N ARG A 676 -25.71 4.03 26.72
CA ARG A 676 -24.80 2.97 27.17
C ARG A 676 -23.87 2.46 26.06
N ILE A 677 -24.37 2.36 24.83
CA ILE A 677 -23.54 1.99 23.69
C ILE A 677 -22.52 3.08 23.41
N ASP A 678 -22.92 4.35 23.45
CA ASP A 678 -21.98 5.46 23.27
C ASP A 678 -20.91 5.44 24.37
N GLU A 679 -21.29 5.30 25.65
CA GLU A 679 -20.35 5.14 26.78
C GLU A 679 -19.35 3.99 26.54
N MET A 680 -19.84 2.81 26.12
CA MET A 680 -18.99 1.66 25.83
C MET A 680 -18.07 1.92 24.63
N ILE A 681 -18.57 2.56 23.57
CA ILE A 681 -17.79 2.92 22.38
C ILE A 681 -16.69 3.92 22.74
N GLN A 682 -17.00 4.93 23.56
CA GLN A 682 -16.02 5.92 24.02
C GLN A 682 -14.98 5.29 24.93
N SER A 683 -15.40 4.46 25.90
CA SER A 683 -14.48 3.70 26.77
C SER A 683 -13.55 2.79 25.96
N LYS A 684 -14.05 2.17 24.89
CA LYS A 684 -13.23 1.36 23.97
C LYS A 684 -12.35 2.18 23.06
N LYS A 685 -12.73 3.40 22.66
CA LYS A 685 -11.83 4.33 21.95
C LYS A 685 -10.65 4.72 22.85
N GLU A 686 -10.90 4.97 24.13
CA GLU A 686 -9.86 5.25 25.13
C GLU A 686 -8.95 4.03 25.37
N LEU A 687 -9.51 2.82 25.44
CA LEU A 687 -8.73 1.56 25.60
C LEU A 687 -8.03 1.12 24.31
N ALA A 688 -8.59 1.39 23.12
CA ALA A 688 -7.95 1.13 21.83
C ALA A 688 -6.73 2.01 21.59
N ASN A 689 -6.63 3.15 22.29
CA ASN A 689 -5.39 3.93 22.38
C ASN A 689 -4.30 3.22 23.23
N LEU A 690 -4.63 2.13 23.93
CA LEU A 690 -3.72 1.44 24.86
C LEU A 690 -3.45 -0.05 24.57
N THR A 691 -4.31 -0.84 23.90
CA THR A 691 -4.02 -2.16 23.23
C THR A 691 -5.34 -2.77 22.73
N ILE A 692 -5.35 -3.36 21.53
CA ILE A 692 -6.56 -3.98 20.91
C ILE A 692 -6.60 -5.48 21.18
N SER A 693 -7.67 -5.98 21.82
CA SER A 693 -8.01 -7.42 21.83
C SER A 693 -9.51 -7.70 21.73
N SER A 694 -9.85 -8.54 20.73
CA SER A 694 -10.89 -9.61 20.70
C SER A 694 -12.39 -9.27 20.73
N GLY A 695 -13.08 -9.71 19.65
CA GLY A 695 -14.42 -9.27 19.21
C GLY A 695 -15.67 -9.99 19.74
N ASP A 696 -15.60 -10.81 20.81
CA ASP A 696 -16.78 -11.50 21.37
C ASP A 696 -17.18 -11.05 22.79
N SER A 697 -16.43 -10.12 23.41
CA SER A 697 -16.68 -9.68 24.80
C SER A 697 -17.92 -8.78 24.97
N TRP A 698 -18.37 -8.11 23.90
CA TRP A 698 -19.38 -7.04 24.01
C TRP A 698 -20.80 -7.56 24.27
N ILE A 699 -21.15 -8.75 23.80
CA ILE A 699 -22.47 -9.36 24.01
C ILE A 699 -22.67 -9.71 25.50
N THR A 700 -21.60 -10.16 26.17
CA THR A 700 -21.59 -10.48 27.60
C THR A 700 -21.73 -9.23 28.47
N GLU A 701 -21.09 -8.13 28.04
CA GLU A 701 -21.13 -6.83 28.73
C GLU A 701 -22.48 -6.12 28.55
N PHE A 702 -23.09 -6.27 27.37
CA PHE A 702 -24.44 -5.81 27.07
C PHE A 702 -25.51 -6.50 27.93
N ASN A 703 -25.38 -7.81 28.17
CA ASN A 703 -26.28 -8.56 29.07
C ASN A 703 -26.28 -8.00 30.51
N ARG A 704 -25.12 -7.60 31.04
CA ARG A 704 -25.02 -6.98 32.38
C ARG A 704 -25.66 -5.59 32.41
N SER A 705 -25.63 -4.88 31.29
CA SER A 705 -26.13 -3.51 31.18
C SER A 705 -27.66 -3.46 31.08
N ILE A 706 -28.29 -4.39 30.35
CA ILE A 706 -29.76 -4.47 30.29
C ILE A 706 -30.37 -4.83 31.65
N LYS A 707 -29.76 -5.76 32.41
CA LYS A 707 -30.25 -6.12 33.76
C LYS A 707 -30.23 -4.99 34.80
N ARG A 708 -29.58 -3.85 34.49
CA ARG A 708 -29.58 -2.65 35.33
C ARG A 708 -30.63 -1.61 34.89
N LEU A 709 -31.27 -1.82 33.73
CA LEU A 709 -32.30 -0.97 33.15
C LEU A 709 -33.71 -1.56 33.36
N SER A 710 -33.83 -2.88 33.50
CA SER A 710 -34.95 -3.58 34.15
C SER A 710 -34.86 -3.43 35.66
#